data_AF-A0A957W7S6-F1
#
_entry.id   AF-A0A957W7S6-F1
#
_cell.length_a   1.000
_cell.length_b   1.000
_cell.length_c   1.000
_cell.angle_alpha   90.00
_cell.angle_beta   90.00
_cell.angle_gamma   90.00
#
_symmetry.space_group_name_H-M   'P 1'
#
loop_
_entity.id
_entity.type
_entity.pdbx_description
1 polymer ?
#
loop_
_entity_poly.entity_id
_entity_poly.type
_entity_poly.pdbx_seq_one_letter_code
_entity_poly.pdbx_strand_id
1 'polypeptide(L)'
;MDGLKCDVCGFVNPSDHFFCGSCGTEITAADRATSLINAPLQGDRRQVTIIFADISGFTALNDAAKTAGQVEQVVRLINGLLSELSEAIYEYDGYIDKYVGDEIMALFGAPTAHENDPELALRASLSMMERLKKFNENPPIPLPKPLGIHMGVNTGMVIAGMVGTDRKRSYTVMGDAVNVAARLESASVRGEILVNEDTYNLTNRLFTFEEREPIQVKGKAKPLKVYLLKGARDLSQTQRGLTGMEAPLIGREHEVEVLTGAYRQLHQGRGGIVTVNGDAGLGKTRLIAEVVKIVQQDETEQGSRWLFGRGLAYRQSFANRLFVDILYSYLQVPENADDTQVKLKLDAMGDELFGKRKDEVIPYLMAMLGVKLDSDVTGDLPLNDPQVLQRRIFVAMGEWVEALVTRQSLVFVFEDLHWADPSSVQLIEFLFTLTVYNPILIICVTRLERDTAFWKVKLASAEEASEQFQELTLWPLTNEESRQVIKHLLKIDPLPRELEDLLLSRAEGNPLFLEEVIRSLIEEGVIERVDEQWKITRPVTEIEIPNTLQGVLTARIDRLEEPVKRVLQIAAVIGRVFPHFILSPIVNDPEILKKALEQLEIADLIEVKTPEPEPEYIFKHVLTYETAYNSLLHQQRQLIHKQIGDYLSRQYWLLGEEYAPNVAEHYEKSEIWDRALRYLLRAAVAAIQSFANQQAITFYSRALEVAEMIGARADEKTFLEIYEGRAKIYTRLGEIQEAMTDYEAMLAKAIELNDDAAQMRALNGNGALQASHLNFALASQYFQKALTVARRIGDKSGIADTLNQLGNFYYQMGGLDLATSCFREASEASTTVNYDLARLTAEDGLAKVMLEQGEINASLDRYEHDIMPLSRRLGYRSGLMNSLYSVLMGQVFIANYQEADATAQELLELHKKSGDFYRVPLIKYYQGLALLYQGYLDESRNTLQEGLTLAEEQEQKSSIALGLAWMGYSNLTVGQTDEGLQQAEQSVRLAHELGSPLYVMKTQSVLGTAYRHLNRLNEAVIELENVQVNAHNMGFTADEVMILYQLIRAYIDINEWDKAKNRLTNLLALAEASDMREFVARGLWLQSILATHNQNYDEAIEAISRAAQVAHETNSRLVQFPIQIQSAYVYQCAENLTAAREAVVRAQTIQGDLLNHLASAEIRQTFLTHSYADKLREIAGAVATAPAS
;
A
#
# COMPACT_ATOMS: atom_id res chain seq x y z
N MET A 1 -6.24 17.45 -51.93
CA MET A 1 -6.05 15.98 -51.91
C MET A 1 -4.63 15.77 -51.44
N ASP A 2 -4.49 15.65 -50.12
CA ASP A 2 -3.28 16.08 -49.44
C ASP A 2 -2.63 14.83 -48.86
N GLY A 3 -1.59 14.35 -49.54
CA GLY A 3 -0.96 13.06 -49.25
C GLY A 3 0.23 13.18 -48.29
N LEU A 4 0.42 12.17 -47.46
CA LEU A 4 1.51 12.11 -46.48
C LEU A 4 2.83 11.81 -47.18
N LYS A 5 3.77 12.76 -47.09
CA LYS A 5 5.08 12.66 -47.73
C LYS A 5 6.01 11.87 -46.81
N CYS A 6 6.58 10.76 -47.28
CA CYS A 6 7.46 9.92 -46.48
C CYS A 6 8.85 10.57 -46.33
N ASP A 7 9.33 10.78 -45.11
CA ASP A 7 10.61 11.45 -44.84
C ASP A 7 11.83 10.72 -45.41
N VAL A 8 11.76 9.39 -45.54
CA VAL A 8 12.89 8.56 -46.00
C VAL A 8 13.09 8.64 -47.52
N CYS A 9 12.03 8.85 -48.31
CA CYS A 9 12.11 8.79 -49.78
C CYS A 9 11.40 9.94 -50.53
N GLY A 10 10.72 10.84 -49.82
CA GLY A 10 10.00 11.98 -50.38
C GLY A 10 8.71 11.64 -51.15
N PHE A 11 8.32 10.36 -51.23
CA PHE A 11 7.12 9.91 -51.94
C PHE A 11 5.84 10.33 -51.22
N VAL A 12 4.84 10.80 -51.97
CA VAL A 12 3.55 11.29 -51.46
C VAL A 12 2.53 10.15 -51.47
N ASN A 13 2.08 9.74 -50.29
CA ASN A 13 1.20 8.58 -50.09
C ASN A 13 -0.26 9.02 -49.89
N PRO A 14 -1.24 8.18 -50.26
CA PRO A 14 -2.62 8.33 -49.81
C PRO A 14 -2.70 8.38 -48.26
N SER A 15 -3.64 9.16 -47.72
CA SER A 15 -3.76 9.42 -46.28
C SER A 15 -4.11 8.18 -45.44
N ASP A 16 -4.65 7.14 -46.07
CA ASP A 16 -5.00 5.84 -45.51
C ASP A 16 -3.84 4.83 -45.48
N HIS A 17 -2.76 5.05 -46.25
CA HIS A 17 -1.60 4.15 -46.27
C HIS A 17 -0.78 4.20 -44.97
N PHE A 18 -0.69 3.07 -44.27
CA PHE A 18 0.14 2.90 -43.06
C PHE A 18 1.63 2.72 -43.36
N PHE A 19 1.97 2.25 -44.58
CA PHE A 19 3.34 2.08 -45.04
C PHE A 19 3.52 2.81 -46.37
N CYS A 20 4.71 3.38 -46.58
CA CYS A 20 5.01 4.10 -47.80
C CYS A 20 5.01 3.17 -49.01
N GLY A 21 4.14 3.45 -49.98
CA GLY A 21 3.94 2.63 -51.18
C GLY A 21 5.15 2.54 -52.12
N SER A 22 6.22 3.29 -51.85
CA SER A 22 7.47 3.25 -52.62
C SER A 22 8.65 2.58 -51.91
N CYS A 23 8.71 2.57 -50.58
CA CYS A 23 9.88 2.09 -49.83
C CYS A 23 9.56 1.18 -48.62
N GLY A 24 8.29 0.94 -48.30
CA GLY A 24 7.87 0.05 -47.21
C GLY A 24 8.05 0.61 -45.79
N THR A 25 8.66 1.80 -45.63
CA THR A 25 8.77 2.49 -44.33
C THR A 25 7.39 2.77 -43.74
N GLU A 26 7.20 2.50 -42.45
CA GLU A 26 5.97 2.84 -41.73
C GLU A 26 5.80 4.37 -41.66
N ILE A 27 4.59 4.85 -41.97
CA ILE A 27 4.24 6.28 -41.88
C ILE A 27 3.65 6.48 -40.49
N THR A 28 4.46 7.04 -39.59
CA THR A 28 4.13 7.06 -38.17
C THR A 28 2.89 7.90 -37.88
N ALA A 29 2.20 7.62 -36.77
CA ALA A 29 1.01 8.34 -36.37
C ALA A 29 1.27 9.82 -35.96
N ALA A 30 2.52 10.28 -35.93
CA ALA A 30 2.87 11.68 -35.61
C ALA A 30 2.35 12.65 -36.69
N ASP A 31 2.60 12.35 -37.98
CA ASP A 31 2.13 13.18 -39.11
C ASP A 31 0.61 13.14 -39.30
N ARG A 32 -0.06 12.20 -38.61
CA ARG A 32 -1.51 12.04 -38.58
C ARG A 32 -2.16 12.74 -37.38
N ALA A 33 -1.39 13.38 -36.51
CA ALA A 33 -1.91 14.14 -35.38
C ALA A 33 -2.50 15.49 -35.85
N THR A 34 -3.73 15.47 -36.36
CA THR A 34 -4.56 16.68 -36.47
C THR A 34 -4.61 17.33 -35.10
N SER A 35 -3.99 18.51 -34.96
CA SER A 35 -3.91 19.23 -33.69
C SER A 35 -5.30 19.33 -33.04
N LEU A 36 -5.40 18.95 -31.77
CA LEU A 36 -6.67 18.98 -31.01
C LEU A 36 -7.25 20.39 -30.84
N ILE A 37 -6.45 21.42 -31.15
CA ILE A 37 -6.81 22.83 -31.20
C ILE A 37 -7.63 23.14 -32.47
N ASN A 38 -7.31 22.46 -33.58
CA ASN A 38 -7.90 22.67 -34.91
C ASN A 38 -8.94 21.61 -35.30
N ALA A 39 -9.13 20.57 -34.47
CA ALA A 39 -10.16 19.56 -34.67
C ALA A 39 -11.54 20.11 -34.26
N PRO A 40 -12.50 20.33 -35.19
CA PRO A 40 -13.78 20.97 -34.86
C PRO A 40 -14.61 20.11 -33.91
N LEU A 41 -14.99 20.68 -32.77
CA LEU A 41 -15.85 20.03 -31.78
C LEU A 41 -17.20 19.64 -32.41
N GLN A 42 -17.50 18.35 -32.44
CA GLN A 42 -18.84 17.85 -32.78
C GLN A 42 -19.89 18.19 -31.70
N GLY A 43 -19.42 18.59 -30.51
CA GLY A 43 -20.19 19.25 -29.47
C GLY A 43 -19.48 19.26 -28.12
N ASP A 44 -20.10 19.87 -27.13
CA ASP A 44 -19.72 19.85 -25.71
C ASP A 44 -20.94 19.54 -24.81
N ARG A 45 -20.72 19.36 -23.51
CA ARG A 45 -21.80 19.15 -22.51
C ARG A 45 -21.99 20.44 -21.73
N ARG A 46 -23.21 20.98 -21.77
CA ARG A 46 -23.56 22.25 -21.13
C ARG A 46 -25.02 22.30 -20.70
N GLN A 47 -25.33 23.21 -19.78
CA GLN A 47 -26.71 23.53 -19.39
C GLN A 47 -27.26 24.56 -20.38
N VAL A 48 -28.48 24.33 -20.89
CA VAL A 48 -29.14 25.18 -21.88
C VAL A 48 -30.62 25.32 -21.51
N THR A 49 -31.19 26.50 -21.73
CA THR A 49 -32.62 26.74 -21.69
C THR A 49 -33.18 26.69 -23.11
N ILE A 50 -34.15 25.81 -23.33
CA ILE A 50 -34.80 25.62 -24.64
C ILE A 50 -36.23 26.15 -24.58
N ILE A 51 -36.60 27.00 -25.54
CA ILE A 51 -37.99 27.38 -25.83
C ILE A 51 -38.47 26.56 -27.04
N PHE A 52 -39.66 25.97 -26.92
CA PHE A 52 -40.51 25.60 -28.06
C PHE A 52 -41.79 26.45 -28.03
N ALA A 53 -42.22 26.93 -29.20
CA ALA A 53 -43.32 27.89 -29.31
C ALA A 53 -44.13 27.71 -30.60
N ASP A 54 -45.40 27.29 -30.48
CA ASP A 54 -46.31 27.01 -31.61
C ASP A 54 -47.46 28.03 -31.75
N ILE A 55 -47.76 28.41 -32.99
CA ILE A 55 -48.69 29.51 -33.37
C ILE A 55 -50.14 29.01 -33.48
N SER A 56 -50.80 28.88 -32.34
CA SER A 56 -52.17 28.37 -32.20
C SER A 56 -53.19 29.10 -33.10
N GLY A 57 -53.59 28.47 -34.20
CA GLY A 57 -54.63 28.93 -35.13
C GLY A 57 -54.25 28.93 -36.60
N PHE A 58 -52.99 28.66 -36.95
CA PHE A 58 -52.53 28.59 -38.35
C PHE A 58 -53.35 27.62 -39.21
N THR A 59 -53.60 26.39 -38.75
CA THR A 59 -54.32 25.36 -39.54
C THR A 59 -55.67 25.87 -40.03
N ALA A 60 -56.46 26.49 -39.13
CA ALA A 60 -57.77 27.03 -39.45
C ALA A 60 -57.73 28.28 -40.35
N LEU A 61 -56.60 29.00 -40.38
CA LEU A 61 -56.34 30.10 -41.32
C LEU A 61 -56.00 29.56 -42.71
N ASN A 62 -55.23 28.47 -42.77
CA ASN A 62 -54.82 27.80 -44.00
C ASN A 62 -56.02 27.08 -44.67
N ASP A 63 -56.82 26.34 -43.90
CA ASP A 63 -58.08 25.70 -44.36
C ASP A 63 -59.13 26.72 -44.86
N ALA A 64 -59.05 27.98 -44.41
CA ALA A 64 -59.91 29.06 -44.87
C ALA A 64 -59.45 29.67 -46.22
N ALA A 65 -58.21 29.46 -46.65
CA ALA A 65 -57.66 29.98 -47.90
C ALA A 65 -58.09 29.11 -49.09
N LYS A 66 -59.01 29.62 -49.92
CA LYS A 66 -59.66 28.85 -51.01
C LYS A 66 -59.11 29.16 -52.41
N THR A 67 -58.07 29.98 -52.50
CA THR A 67 -57.42 30.39 -53.75
C THR A 67 -55.91 30.58 -53.55
N ALA A 68 -55.11 30.38 -54.60
CA ALA A 68 -53.65 30.49 -54.52
C ALA A 68 -53.18 31.85 -53.97
N GLY A 69 -53.80 32.95 -54.41
CA GLY A 69 -53.50 34.30 -53.90
C GLY A 69 -53.80 34.49 -52.42
N GLN A 70 -54.75 33.76 -51.85
CA GLN A 70 -55.00 33.75 -50.39
C GLN A 70 -53.94 32.94 -49.65
N VAL A 71 -53.47 31.82 -50.21
CA VAL A 71 -52.36 31.04 -49.63
C VAL A 71 -51.07 31.87 -49.61
N GLU A 72 -50.76 32.61 -50.68
CA GLU A 72 -49.62 33.54 -50.69
C GLU A 72 -49.77 34.72 -49.69
N GLN A 73 -51.01 35.09 -49.34
CA GLN A 73 -51.27 36.12 -48.32
C GLN A 73 -51.10 35.53 -46.91
N VAL A 74 -51.54 34.29 -46.68
CA VAL A 74 -51.31 33.53 -45.44
C VAL A 74 -49.81 33.33 -45.20
N VAL A 75 -49.03 32.89 -46.19
CA VAL A 75 -47.57 32.74 -46.05
C VAL A 75 -46.87 34.08 -45.76
N ARG A 76 -47.30 35.17 -46.40
CA ARG A 76 -46.76 36.52 -46.09
C ARG A 76 -47.11 37.00 -44.68
N LEU A 77 -48.32 36.72 -44.20
CA LEU A 77 -48.73 37.02 -42.82
C LEU A 77 -47.86 36.24 -41.81
N ILE A 78 -47.65 34.94 -42.05
CA ILE A 78 -46.87 34.06 -41.16
C ILE A 78 -45.41 34.48 -41.13
N ASN A 79 -44.79 34.75 -42.29
CA ASN A 79 -43.40 35.23 -42.32
C ASN A 79 -43.25 36.58 -41.59
N GLY A 80 -44.27 37.45 -41.62
CA GLY A 80 -44.30 38.68 -40.83
C GLY A 80 -44.36 38.41 -39.32
N LEU A 81 -45.24 37.50 -38.88
CA LEU A 81 -45.36 37.12 -37.46
C LEU A 81 -44.10 36.39 -36.95
N LEU A 82 -43.58 35.43 -37.72
CA LEU A 82 -42.33 34.73 -37.41
C LEU A 82 -41.15 35.70 -37.31
N SER A 83 -41.10 36.74 -38.14
CA SER A 83 -40.10 37.81 -38.01
C SER A 83 -40.22 38.52 -36.66
N GLU A 84 -41.40 39.03 -36.29
CA GLU A 84 -41.63 39.70 -34.99
C GLU A 84 -41.33 38.79 -33.78
N LEU A 85 -41.70 37.50 -33.86
CA LEU A 85 -41.39 36.52 -32.82
C LEU A 85 -39.88 36.20 -32.74
N SER A 86 -39.17 36.27 -33.87
CA SER A 86 -37.71 36.05 -33.92
C SER A 86 -36.93 37.24 -33.38
N GLU A 87 -37.37 38.47 -33.68
CA GLU A 87 -36.80 39.69 -33.08
C GLU A 87 -36.92 39.65 -31.54
N ALA A 88 -38.01 39.12 -30.97
CA ALA A 88 -38.14 38.92 -29.53
C ALA A 88 -37.18 37.87 -28.93
N ILE A 89 -36.60 36.99 -29.74
CA ILE A 89 -35.60 35.99 -29.31
C ILE A 89 -34.20 36.61 -29.40
N TYR A 90 -33.89 37.28 -30.51
CA TYR A 90 -32.61 37.99 -30.69
C TYR A 90 -32.45 39.21 -29.76
N GLU A 91 -33.54 39.85 -29.34
CA GLU A 91 -33.59 40.95 -28.36
C GLU A 91 -33.01 40.57 -26.98
N TYR A 92 -32.90 39.27 -26.68
CA TYR A 92 -32.34 38.73 -25.44
C TYR A 92 -31.18 37.74 -25.70
N ASP A 93 -30.43 37.94 -26.79
CA ASP A 93 -29.27 37.11 -27.22
C ASP A 93 -29.59 35.60 -27.44
N GLY A 94 -30.85 35.26 -27.66
CA GLY A 94 -31.28 33.89 -27.97
C GLY A 94 -30.95 33.44 -29.39
N TYR A 95 -30.55 32.18 -29.54
CA TYR A 95 -30.24 31.56 -30.83
C TYR A 95 -31.39 30.68 -31.34
N ILE A 96 -31.93 30.97 -32.52
CA ILE A 96 -32.95 30.13 -33.18
C ILE A 96 -32.27 28.94 -33.85
N ASP A 97 -32.57 27.74 -33.35
CA ASP A 97 -32.00 26.47 -33.85
C ASP A 97 -32.72 26.01 -35.12
N LYS A 98 -34.07 25.99 -35.12
CA LYS A 98 -34.87 25.80 -36.34
C LYS A 98 -36.32 26.29 -36.21
N TYR A 99 -36.95 26.45 -37.37
CA TYR A 99 -38.41 26.50 -37.50
C TYR A 99 -38.93 25.11 -37.89
N VAL A 100 -40.03 24.67 -37.29
CA VAL A 100 -40.67 23.36 -37.51
C VAL A 100 -42.11 23.59 -37.97
N GLY A 101 -42.27 24.13 -39.19
CA GLY A 101 -43.57 24.56 -39.68
C GLY A 101 -43.96 25.91 -39.07
N ASP A 102 -45.00 25.92 -38.24
CA ASP A 102 -45.46 27.04 -37.43
C ASP A 102 -44.85 27.09 -36.01
N GLU A 103 -44.06 26.10 -35.63
CA GLU A 103 -43.31 26.05 -34.36
C GLU A 103 -41.90 26.68 -34.49
N ILE A 104 -41.46 27.42 -33.45
CA ILE A 104 -40.10 27.95 -33.31
C ILE A 104 -39.36 27.19 -32.19
N MET A 105 -38.13 26.74 -32.46
CA MET A 105 -37.20 26.19 -31.46
C MET A 105 -36.02 27.14 -31.24
N ALA A 106 -35.86 27.66 -30.01
CA ALA A 106 -34.82 28.63 -29.64
C ALA A 106 -34.04 28.24 -28.38
N LEU A 107 -32.80 28.71 -28.27
CA LEU A 107 -31.79 28.30 -27.30
C LEU A 107 -31.14 29.49 -26.62
N PHE A 108 -30.93 29.35 -25.31
CA PHE A 108 -30.17 30.26 -24.46
C PHE A 108 -29.17 29.38 -23.67
N GLY A 109 -27.88 29.70 -23.69
CA GLY A 109 -26.80 28.81 -23.24
C GLY A 109 -26.01 28.12 -24.37
N ALA A 110 -26.44 28.27 -25.62
CA ALA A 110 -25.77 27.69 -26.78
C ALA A 110 -26.01 28.56 -28.03
N PRO A 111 -24.97 28.99 -28.79
CA PRO A 111 -23.55 28.60 -28.65
C PRO A 111 -22.78 29.31 -27.53
N THR A 112 -23.26 30.45 -27.04
CA THR A 112 -22.67 31.19 -25.92
C THR A 112 -23.53 30.98 -24.67
N ALA A 113 -22.89 30.95 -23.50
CA ALA A 113 -23.56 30.82 -22.20
C ALA A 113 -23.44 32.12 -21.38
N HIS A 114 -24.52 32.42 -20.66
CA HIS A 114 -24.67 33.56 -19.78
C HIS A 114 -25.14 33.06 -18.42
N GLU A 115 -24.86 33.79 -17.34
CA GLU A 115 -25.26 33.36 -16.00
C GLU A 115 -26.79 33.32 -15.83
N ASN A 116 -27.53 33.99 -16.74
CA ASN A 116 -28.97 34.19 -16.70
C ASN A 116 -29.75 33.72 -17.94
N ASP A 117 -29.20 32.78 -18.72
CA ASP A 117 -29.93 32.16 -19.86
C ASP A 117 -31.37 31.68 -19.53
N PRO A 118 -31.69 31.17 -18.31
CA PRO A 118 -33.07 30.87 -17.93
C PRO A 118 -33.97 32.12 -17.81
N GLU A 119 -33.45 33.26 -17.34
CA GLU A 119 -34.19 34.52 -17.33
C GLU A 119 -34.39 35.03 -18.76
N LEU A 120 -33.31 35.11 -19.56
CA LEU A 120 -33.36 35.63 -20.93
C LEU A 120 -34.42 34.90 -21.77
N ALA A 121 -34.48 33.57 -21.67
CA ALA A 121 -35.51 32.75 -22.31
C ALA A 121 -36.95 33.11 -21.89
N LEU A 122 -37.19 33.43 -20.61
CA LEU A 122 -38.51 33.82 -20.12
C LEU A 122 -38.86 35.29 -20.43
N ARG A 123 -37.88 36.20 -20.51
CA ARG A 123 -38.12 37.57 -21.02
C ARG A 123 -38.44 37.56 -22.51
N ALA A 124 -37.68 36.81 -23.32
CA ALA A 124 -37.99 36.57 -24.73
C ALA A 124 -39.40 35.98 -24.91
N SER A 125 -39.76 34.97 -24.11
CA SER A 125 -41.10 34.36 -24.12
C SER A 125 -42.23 35.38 -23.86
N LEU A 126 -42.02 36.34 -22.94
CA LEU A 126 -43.00 37.39 -22.67
C LEU A 126 -43.02 38.47 -23.76
N SER A 127 -41.87 38.82 -24.35
CA SER A 127 -41.79 39.72 -25.52
C SER A 127 -42.53 39.13 -26.72
N MET A 128 -42.36 37.83 -27.01
CA MET A 128 -43.11 37.09 -28.03
C MET A 128 -44.63 37.21 -27.85
N MET A 129 -45.12 37.03 -26.62
CA MET A 129 -46.55 37.20 -26.29
C MET A 129 -47.06 38.64 -26.49
N GLU A 130 -46.27 39.66 -26.12
CA GLU A 130 -46.66 41.06 -26.32
C GLU A 130 -46.64 41.47 -27.81
N ARG A 131 -45.63 41.02 -28.56
CA ARG A 131 -45.53 41.27 -30.01
C ARG A 131 -46.67 40.60 -30.77
N LEU A 132 -47.03 39.36 -30.45
CA LEU A 132 -48.22 38.69 -30.98
C LEU A 132 -49.50 39.49 -30.68
N LYS A 133 -49.63 40.08 -29.48
CA LYS A 133 -50.78 40.92 -29.14
C LYS A 133 -50.84 42.16 -30.06
N LYS A 134 -49.73 42.90 -30.20
CA LYS A 134 -49.62 44.07 -31.09
C LYS A 134 -49.93 43.71 -32.56
N PHE A 135 -49.44 42.56 -33.03
CA PHE A 135 -49.70 42.03 -34.37
C PHE A 135 -51.20 41.72 -34.60
N ASN A 136 -51.90 41.23 -33.58
CA ASN A 136 -53.36 41.01 -33.63
C ASN A 136 -54.18 42.30 -33.56
N GLU A 137 -53.63 43.40 -33.04
CA GLU A 137 -54.31 44.70 -32.97
C GLU A 137 -54.30 45.44 -34.34
N ASN A 138 -53.28 45.24 -35.17
CA ASN A 138 -53.20 45.75 -36.56
C ASN A 138 -52.64 44.68 -37.52
N PRO A 139 -53.40 43.61 -37.85
CA PRO A 139 -52.90 42.55 -38.70
C PRO A 139 -52.83 42.99 -40.18
N PRO A 140 -51.78 42.62 -40.94
CA PRO A 140 -51.61 42.98 -42.36
C PRO A 140 -52.76 42.61 -43.30
N ILE A 141 -53.60 41.64 -42.91
CA ILE A 141 -54.86 41.26 -43.56
C ILE A 141 -55.93 40.94 -42.49
N PRO A 142 -57.24 41.07 -42.77
CA PRO A 142 -58.29 40.77 -41.80
C PRO A 142 -58.27 39.31 -41.34
N LEU A 143 -58.07 39.08 -40.04
CA LEU A 143 -58.06 37.74 -39.44
C LEU A 143 -59.48 37.29 -39.09
N PRO A 144 -59.89 36.04 -39.39
CA PRO A 144 -61.21 35.51 -39.01
C PRO A 144 -61.34 35.25 -37.50
N LYS A 145 -60.22 35.04 -36.82
CA LYS A 145 -60.02 35.04 -35.36
C LYS A 145 -58.59 35.53 -35.09
N PRO A 146 -58.31 36.17 -33.95
CA PRO A 146 -56.93 36.49 -33.56
C PRO A 146 -56.06 35.22 -33.52
N LEU A 147 -54.79 35.32 -33.91
CA LEU A 147 -53.79 34.25 -33.74
C LEU A 147 -53.37 34.11 -32.27
N GLY A 148 -52.96 32.91 -31.90
CA GLY A 148 -52.40 32.58 -30.59
C GLY A 148 -50.96 32.11 -30.69
N ILE A 149 -50.31 31.95 -29.55
CA ILE A 149 -49.10 31.15 -29.39
C ILE A 149 -49.21 30.41 -28.06
N HIS A 150 -48.53 29.28 -27.92
CA HIS A 150 -48.35 28.55 -26.66
C HIS A 150 -47.00 27.89 -26.62
N MET A 151 -46.39 27.82 -25.43
CA MET A 151 -44.94 27.64 -25.32
C MET A 151 -44.51 26.78 -24.12
N GLY A 152 -43.43 26.05 -24.32
CA GLY A 152 -42.76 25.24 -23.31
C GLY A 152 -41.30 25.65 -23.15
N VAL A 153 -40.88 25.92 -21.91
CA VAL A 153 -39.49 26.33 -21.61
C VAL A 153 -38.87 25.38 -20.58
N ASN A 154 -37.75 24.77 -20.93
CA ASN A 154 -37.04 23.85 -20.05
C ASN A 154 -35.53 24.12 -20.04
N THR A 155 -34.97 24.30 -18.86
CA THR A 155 -33.53 24.33 -18.57
C THR A 155 -33.01 22.94 -18.25
N GLY A 156 -31.86 22.55 -18.80
CA GLY A 156 -31.19 21.31 -18.38
C GLY A 156 -29.94 20.98 -19.19
N MET A 157 -29.25 19.90 -18.80
CA MET A 157 -28.05 19.44 -19.49
C MET A 157 -28.36 18.86 -20.87
N VAL A 158 -27.63 19.33 -21.87
CA VAL A 158 -27.68 18.88 -23.26
C VAL A 158 -26.26 18.66 -23.81
N ILE A 159 -26.18 18.03 -24.97
CA ILE A 159 -25.02 18.07 -25.86
C ILE A 159 -25.31 19.13 -26.92
N ALA A 160 -24.49 20.18 -27.01
CA ALA A 160 -24.64 21.27 -27.96
C ALA A 160 -23.55 21.20 -29.03
N GLY A 161 -23.89 21.24 -30.33
CA GLY A 161 -22.86 21.03 -31.36
C GLY A 161 -23.33 21.02 -32.81
N MET A 162 -22.37 20.83 -33.72
CA MET A 162 -22.58 20.78 -35.17
C MET A 162 -23.04 19.39 -35.62
N VAL A 163 -24.36 19.19 -35.68
CA VAL A 163 -24.97 17.91 -36.08
C VAL A 163 -25.29 17.93 -37.58
N GLY A 164 -25.02 16.82 -38.27
CA GLY A 164 -25.39 16.61 -39.66
C GLY A 164 -24.36 15.82 -40.46
N THR A 165 -24.36 16.00 -41.78
CA THR A 165 -23.40 15.39 -42.71
C THR A 165 -22.62 16.48 -43.44
N ASP A 166 -21.52 16.15 -44.12
CA ASP A 166 -20.67 17.11 -44.84
C ASP A 166 -21.40 17.96 -45.89
N ARG A 167 -22.59 17.53 -46.34
CA ARG A 167 -23.45 18.26 -47.28
C ARG A 167 -24.51 19.15 -46.61
N LYS A 168 -24.78 18.94 -45.32
CA LYS A 168 -25.70 19.75 -44.49
C LYS A 168 -25.40 19.51 -43.02
N ARG A 169 -24.74 20.47 -42.38
CA ARG A 169 -24.50 20.56 -40.93
C ARG A 169 -25.27 21.77 -40.36
N SER A 170 -25.71 21.69 -39.12
CA SER A 170 -26.36 22.78 -38.38
C SER A 170 -26.00 22.70 -36.91
N TYR A 171 -25.77 23.86 -36.27
CA TYR A 171 -25.58 23.92 -34.82
C TYR A 171 -26.93 23.76 -34.11
N THR A 172 -27.04 22.74 -33.26
CA THR A 172 -28.28 22.28 -32.60
C THR A 172 -27.94 21.64 -31.26
N VAL A 173 -28.93 21.55 -30.37
CA VAL A 173 -28.80 20.78 -29.11
C VAL A 173 -29.50 19.42 -29.17
N MET A 174 -28.98 18.47 -28.40
CA MET A 174 -29.56 17.13 -28.20
C MET A 174 -29.55 16.75 -26.72
N GLY A 175 -30.70 16.30 -26.20
CA GLY A 175 -30.80 15.83 -24.82
C GLY A 175 -32.23 15.56 -24.38
N ASP A 176 -32.40 15.02 -23.18
CA ASP A 176 -33.72 14.85 -22.56
C ASP A 176 -34.38 16.20 -22.26
N ALA A 177 -33.62 17.22 -21.86
CA ALA A 177 -34.11 18.59 -21.66
C ALA A 177 -34.85 19.18 -22.88
N VAL A 178 -34.34 18.91 -24.10
CA VAL A 178 -34.99 19.31 -25.36
C VAL A 178 -36.34 18.61 -25.53
N ASN A 179 -36.39 17.32 -25.20
CA ASN A 179 -37.63 16.54 -25.23
C ASN A 179 -38.63 17.00 -24.17
N VAL A 180 -38.17 17.49 -23.00
CA VAL A 180 -39.06 18.05 -21.97
C VAL A 180 -39.61 19.40 -22.41
N ALA A 181 -38.81 20.30 -22.99
CA ALA A 181 -39.29 21.59 -23.51
C ALA A 181 -40.47 21.43 -24.49
N ALA A 182 -40.32 20.60 -25.52
CA ALA A 182 -41.40 20.31 -26.47
C ALA A 182 -42.64 19.66 -25.83
N ARG A 183 -42.49 18.93 -24.72
CA ARG A 183 -43.63 18.34 -23.99
C ARG A 183 -44.33 19.33 -23.06
N LEU A 184 -43.66 20.42 -22.66
CA LEU A 184 -44.28 21.53 -21.96
C LEU A 184 -45.10 22.39 -22.93
N GLU A 185 -44.61 22.59 -24.15
CA GLU A 185 -45.34 23.22 -25.26
C GLU A 185 -46.64 22.43 -25.50
N SER A 186 -46.53 21.13 -25.83
CA SER A 186 -47.69 20.31 -26.19
C SER A 186 -48.65 19.99 -25.03
N ALA A 187 -48.31 20.41 -23.80
CA ALA A 187 -49.16 20.32 -22.61
C ALA A 187 -49.71 21.68 -22.17
N SER A 188 -49.19 22.78 -22.70
CA SER A 188 -49.74 24.13 -22.53
C SER A 188 -51.01 24.31 -23.37
N VAL A 189 -51.75 25.38 -23.13
CA VAL A 189 -52.84 25.81 -24.03
C VAL A 189 -52.62 27.23 -24.52
N ARG A 190 -53.31 27.61 -25.61
CA ARG A 190 -53.21 28.94 -26.24
C ARG A 190 -53.13 30.09 -25.22
N GLY A 191 -51.98 30.77 -25.20
CA GLY A 191 -51.68 31.90 -24.31
C GLY A 191 -51.03 31.54 -22.98
N GLU A 192 -50.69 30.26 -22.76
CA GLU A 192 -49.88 29.80 -21.62
C GLU A 192 -48.40 29.60 -22.01
N ILE A 193 -47.54 29.74 -21.01
CA ILE A 193 -46.11 29.43 -21.07
C ILE A 193 -45.81 28.52 -19.88
N LEU A 194 -45.55 27.24 -20.15
CA LEU A 194 -45.25 26.25 -19.10
C LEU A 194 -43.75 26.04 -18.94
N VAL A 195 -43.29 26.02 -17.69
CA VAL A 195 -41.91 25.74 -17.32
C VAL A 195 -41.82 24.53 -16.39
N ASN A 196 -40.70 23.79 -16.41
CA ASN A 196 -40.45 22.71 -15.47
C ASN A 196 -39.96 23.23 -14.10
N GLU A 197 -39.87 22.33 -13.12
CA GLU A 197 -39.35 22.62 -11.77
C GLU A 197 -37.94 23.22 -11.76
N ASP A 198 -37.02 22.78 -12.62
CA ASP A 198 -35.66 23.34 -12.65
C ASP A 198 -35.64 24.79 -13.15
N THR A 199 -36.35 25.09 -14.25
CA THR A 199 -36.48 26.46 -14.78
C THR A 199 -37.19 27.37 -13.79
N TYR A 200 -38.26 26.87 -13.13
CA TYR A 200 -38.94 27.59 -12.05
C TYR A 200 -37.99 27.89 -10.88
N ASN A 201 -37.22 26.91 -10.40
CA ASN A 201 -36.29 27.09 -9.29
C ASN A 201 -35.18 28.10 -9.60
N LEU A 202 -34.74 28.18 -10.87
CA LEU A 202 -33.77 29.17 -11.33
C LEU A 202 -34.35 30.59 -11.48
N THR A 203 -35.67 30.76 -11.66
CA THR A 203 -36.27 32.04 -12.09
C THR A 203 -37.41 32.58 -11.20
N ASN A 204 -37.88 31.85 -10.18
CA ASN A 204 -39.02 32.23 -9.33
C ASN A 204 -38.87 33.55 -8.54
N ARG A 205 -37.65 34.06 -8.39
CA ARG A 205 -37.36 35.39 -7.81
C ARG A 205 -37.60 36.52 -8.80
N LEU A 206 -37.41 36.27 -10.10
CA LEU A 206 -37.39 37.25 -11.19
C LEU A 206 -38.72 37.30 -11.96
N PHE A 207 -39.53 36.24 -11.89
CA PHE A 207 -40.84 36.14 -12.56
C PHE A 207 -41.93 35.67 -11.59
N THR A 208 -43.19 35.87 -11.97
CA THR A 208 -44.36 35.38 -11.22
C THR A 208 -44.95 34.15 -11.89
N PHE A 209 -45.25 33.11 -11.10
CA PHE A 209 -45.73 31.81 -11.58
C PHE A 209 -47.00 31.35 -10.84
N GLU A 210 -47.74 30.43 -11.46
CA GLU A 210 -48.84 29.67 -10.87
C GLU A 210 -48.51 28.17 -10.99
N GLU A 211 -48.45 27.43 -9.88
CA GLU A 211 -48.20 25.97 -9.89
C GLU A 211 -49.38 25.22 -10.54
N ARG A 212 -49.09 24.16 -11.28
CA ARG A 212 -50.07 23.28 -11.93
C ARG A 212 -49.91 21.84 -11.45
N GLU A 213 -51.00 21.07 -11.55
CA GLU A 213 -50.99 19.63 -11.30
C GLU A 213 -49.92 18.92 -12.17
N PRO A 214 -49.11 18.00 -11.60
CA PRO A 214 -48.02 17.35 -12.33
C PRO A 214 -48.48 16.54 -13.56
N ILE A 215 -47.86 16.78 -14.71
CA ILE A 215 -48.22 16.14 -15.98
C ILE A 215 -47.46 14.82 -16.19
N GLN A 216 -48.16 13.76 -16.59
CA GLN A 216 -47.56 12.46 -16.86
C GLN A 216 -47.10 12.37 -18.32
N VAL A 217 -45.80 12.60 -18.57
CA VAL A 217 -45.23 12.60 -19.93
C VAL A 217 -44.68 11.23 -20.35
N LYS A 218 -44.78 10.92 -21.65
CA LYS A 218 -44.38 9.62 -22.24
C LYS A 218 -42.88 9.36 -22.04
N GLY A 219 -42.55 8.27 -21.35
CA GLY A 219 -41.15 7.85 -21.11
C GLY A 219 -40.49 8.43 -19.85
N LYS A 220 -41.23 9.11 -18.97
CA LYS A 220 -40.76 9.44 -17.61
C LYS A 220 -41.49 8.57 -16.58
N ALA A 221 -40.75 8.03 -15.61
CA ALA A 221 -41.28 7.12 -14.58
C ALA A 221 -42.01 7.84 -13.41
N LYS A 222 -41.86 9.17 -13.32
CA LYS A 222 -42.57 10.04 -12.37
C LYS A 222 -43.29 11.14 -13.17
N PRO A 223 -44.43 11.67 -12.69
CA PRO A 223 -45.02 12.90 -13.22
C PRO A 223 -44.05 14.08 -13.14
N LEU A 224 -44.14 15.01 -14.10
CA LEU A 224 -43.35 16.23 -14.15
C LEU A 224 -44.15 17.37 -13.50
N LYS A 225 -43.61 18.03 -12.46
CA LYS A 225 -44.20 19.29 -11.97
C LYS A 225 -44.01 20.39 -13.01
N VAL A 226 -45.03 21.21 -13.21
CA VAL A 226 -44.99 22.32 -14.17
C VAL A 226 -45.61 23.58 -13.58
N TYR A 227 -45.10 24.72 -14.00
CA TYR A 227 -45.45 26.03 -13.48
C TYR A 227 -45.79 26.96 -14.65
N LEU A 228 -46.89 27.70 -14.53
CA LEU A 228 -47.37 28.63 -15.54
C LEU A 228 -46.80 30.03 -15.29
N LEU A 229 -45.98 30.52 -16.20
CA LEU A 229 -45.44 31.89 -16.15
C LEU A 229 -46.56 32.93 -16.34
N LYS A 230 -46.55 34.00 -15.53
CA LYS A 230 -47.54 35.09 -15.54
C LYS A 230 -46.97 36.45 -15.94
N GLY A 231 -45.66 36.66 -15.81
CA GLY A 231 -45.01 37.94 -16.11
C GLY A 231 -43.69 38.12 -15.37
N ALA A 232 -42.84 39.00 -15.90
CA ALA A 232 -41.54 39.35 -15.34
C ALA A 232 -41.65 40.38 -14.21
N ARG A 233 -40.57 40.52 -13.44
CA ARG A 233 -40.31 41.63 -12.52
C ARG A 233 -39.24 42.54 -13.14
N ASP A 234 -39.28 43.82 -12.78
CA ASP A 234 -38.63 44.90 -13.53
C ASP A 234 -37.38 45.42 -12.81
N LEU A 235 -36.22 45.03 -13.33
CA LEU A 235 -34.86 45.23 -12.78
C LEU A 235 -33.94 45.28 -14.03
N SER A 236 -33.10 46.31 -14.26
CA SER A 236 -32.28 46.40 -15.50
C SER A 236 -30.84 47.00 -15.43
N GLN A 237 -29.80 46.14 -15.63
CA GLN A 237 -28.38 46.36 -16.07
C GLN A 237 -27.21 46.10 -15.04
N THR A 238 -26.13 45.37 -15.42
CA THR A 238 -24.70 45.72 -15.07
C THR A 238 -23.56 45.10 -15.96
N GLN A 239 -22.36 45.75 -16.04
CA GLN A 239 -21.02 45.43 -16.68
C GLN A 239 -19.95 46.51 -16.20
N ARG A 240 -18.58 46.42 -16.13
CA ARG A 240 -17.54 45.36 -16.40
C ARG A 240 -16.10 45.58 -15.79
N GLY A 241 -15.51 44.59 -15.07
CA GLY A 241 -14.05 44.31 -14.91
C GLY A 241 -13.25 44.73 -13.63
N LEU A 242 -12.47 43.80 -13.00
CA LEU A 242 -11.16 43.94 -12.24
C LEU A 242 -10.85 42.84 -11.14
N THR A 243 -9.64 42.89 -10.53
CA THR A 243 -9.11 41.92 -9.53
C THR A 243 -8.41 42.59 -8.32
N GLY A 244 -8.14 41.82 -7.24
CA GLY A 244 -7.19 42.21 -6.16
C GLY A 244 -7.73 42.19 -4.72
N MET A 245 -8.25 41.06 -4.23
CA MET A 245 -8.83 40.93 -2.88
C MET A 245 -8.30 39.69 -2.14
N GLU A 246 -7.97 39.85 -0.85
CA GLU A 246 -7.80 38.76 0.13
C GLU A 246 -8.48 39.17 1.44
N ALA A 247 -9.14 38.22 2.11
CA ALA A 247 -9.70 38.39 3.46
C ALA A 247 -8.73 37.83 4.54
N PRO A 248 -8.77 38.37 5.77
CA PRO A 248 -8.22 37.65 6.92
C PRO A 248 -9.07 36.40 7.21
N LEU A 249 -8.54 35.46 7.98
CA LEU A 249 -9.33 34.34 8.49
C LEU A 249 -10.36 34.87 9.50
N ILE A 250 -11.63 34.47 9.35
CA ILE A 250 -12.80 35.00 10.08
C ILE A 250 -13.70 33.81 10.45
N GLY A 251 -14.27 33.80 11.66
CA GLY A 251 -15.23 32.76 12.07
C GLY A 251 -14.58 31.40 12.25
N ARG A 252 -13.33 31.40 12.74
CA ARG A 252 -12.45 30.24 12.94
C ARG A 252 -11.65 30.34 14.25
N GLU A 253 -12.04 31.24 15.14
CA GLU A 253 -11.33 31.57 16.36
C GLU A 253 -11.20 30.34 17.28
N HIS A 254 -12.22 29.48 17.30
CA HIS A 254 -12.20 28.22 18.05
C HIS A 254 -11.26 27.19 17.42
N GLU A 255 -11.31 26.96 16.11
CA GLU A 255 -10.44 26.00 15.43
C GLU A 255 -8.96 26.44 15.46
N VAL A 256 -8.69 27.76 15.41
CA VAL A 256 -7.36 28.34 15.66
C VAL A 256 -6.94 28.13 17.13
N GLU A 257 -7.83 28.36 18.10
CA GLU A 257 -7.50 28.11 19.52
C GLU A 257 -7.16 26.63 19.79
N VAL A 258 -7.88 25.69 19.17
CA VAL A 258 -7.62 24.25 19.30
C VAL A 258 -6.29 23.87 18.65
N LEU A 259 -6.03 24.27 17.39
CA LEU A 259 -4.77 23.94 16.70
C LEU A 259 -3.54 24.58 17.36
N THR A 260 -3.63 25.87 17.75
CA THR A 260 -2.56 26.51 18.54
C THR A 260 -2.46 25.95 19.95
N GLY A 261 -3.56 25.41 20.50
CA GLY A 261 -3.60 24.73 21.80
C GLY A 261 -2.83 23.42 21.77
N ALA A 262 -3.04 22.59 20.74
CA ALA A 262 -2.26 21.38 20.49
C ALA A 262 -0.76 21.70 20.28
N TYR A 263 -0.44 22.72 19.48
CA TYR A 263 0.94 23.18 19.32
C TYR A 263 1.58 23.67 20.63
N ARG A 264 0.82 24.35 21.50
CA ARG A 264 1.31 24.76 22.85
C ARG A 264 1.53 23.58 23.82
N GLN A 265 0.90 22.43 23.58
CA GLN A 265 1.18 21.19 24.34
C GLN A 265 2.45 20.47 23.85
N LEU A 266 2.81 20.66 22.58
CA LEU A 266 4.05 20.13 21.98
C LEU A 266 5.30 20.61 22.73
N HIS A 267 5.37 21.90 23.02
CA HIS A 267 6.41 22.54 23.85
C HIS A 267 6.37 22.15 25.34
N GLN A 268 5.34 21.41 25.77
CA GLN A 268 5.23 20.81 27.11
C GLN A 268 5.61 19.32 27.09
N GLY A 269 6.19 18.83 25.98
CA GLY A 269 6.62 17.44 25.82
C GLY A 269 5.49 16.46 25.47
N ARG A 270 4.32 16.95 25.04
CA ARG A 270 3.16 16.11 24.70
C ARG A 270 2.89 16.13 23.21
N GLY A 271 2.91 14.96 22.57
CA GLY A 271 2.40 14.80 21.21
C GLY A 271 0.87 14.87 21.16
N GLY A 272 0.32 14.87 19.94
CA GLY A 272 -1.12 14.92 19.72
C GLY A 272 -1.51 14.71 18.26
N ILE A 273 -2.78 14.36 18.03
CA ILE A 273 -3.34 14.10 16.71
C ILE A 273 -4.58 14.98 16.54
N VAL A 274 -4.60 15.84 15.53
CA VAL A 274 -5.74 16.72 15.23
C VAL A 274 -6.24 16.46 13.82
N THR A 275 -7.49 16.01 13.70
CA THR A 275 -8.16 15.81 12.41
C THR A 275 -9.02 17.01 12.05
N VAL A 276 -8.89 17.52 10.82
CA VAL A 276 -9.62 18.69 10.31
C VAL A 276 -10.47 18.29 9.12
N ASN A 277 -11.75 18.07 9.38
CA ASN A 277 -12.75 17.69 8.38
C ASN A 277 -13.47 18.92 7.80
N GLY A 278 -14.04 18.76 6.61
CA GLY A 278 -14.99 19.70 6.02
C GLY A 278 -15.03 19.58 4.50
N ASP A 279 -16.00 20.24 3.87
CA ASP A 279 -16.20 20.18 2.42
C ASP A 279 -15.21 21.08 1.65
N ALA A 280 -15.37 21.09 0.32
CA ALA A 280 -14.57 21.93 -0.57
C ALA A 280 -14.91 23.43 -0.39
N GLY A 281 -13.89 24.27 -0.38
CA GLY A 281 -14.04 25.73 -0.25
C GLY A 281 -14.12 26.29 1.18
N LEU A 282 -14.39 25.46 2.21
CA LEU A 282 -14.60 25.90 3.61
C LEU A 282 -13.37 26.47 4.35
N GLY A 283 -12.24 26.64 3.66
CA GLY A 283 -11.05 27.33 4.17
C GLY A 283 -9.98 26.46 4.86
N LYS A 284 -10.06 25.11 4.80
CA LYS A 284 -9.14 24.18 5.49
C LYS A 284 -7.64 24.56 5.36
N THR A 285 -7.11 24.70 4.15
CA THR A 285 -5.70 25.08 3.91
C THR A 285 -5.36 26.49 4.42
N ARG A 286 -6.30 27.45 4.35
CA ARG A 286 -6.11 28.82 4.88
C ARG A 286 -6.09 28.86 6.41
N LEU A 287 -6.86 28.00 7.08
CA LEU A 287 -6.79 27.78 8.53
C LEU A 287 -5.39 27.27 8.93
N ILE A 288 -4.86 26.25 8.25
CA ILE A 288 -3.50 25.75 8.52
C ILE A 288 -2.45 26.85 8.28
N ALA A 289 -2.53 27.56 7.15
CA ALA A 289 -1.58 28.63 6.82
C ALA A 289 -1.58 29.77 7.85
N GLU A 290 -2.75 30.17 8.36
CA GLU A 290 -2.85 31.21 9.38
C GLU A 290 -2.36 30.72 10.76
N VAL A 291 -2.62 29.45 11.12
CA VAL A 291 -2.05 28.84 12.35
C VAL A 291 -0.52 28.77 12.28
N VAL A 292 0.06 28.33 11.16
CA VAL A 292 1.52 28.34 10.93
C VAL A 292 2.09 29.75 11.12
N LYS A 293 1.42 30.77 10.55
CA LYS A 293 1.81 32.18 10.63
C LYS A 293 1.69 32.76 12.04
N ILE A 294 0.68 32.38 12.82
CA ILE A 294 0.54 32.76 14.24
C ILE A 294 1.68 32.11 15.05
N VAL A 295 1.88 30.81 14.89
CA VAL A 295 2.95 30.06 15.58
C VAL A 295 4.33 30.67 15.31
N GLN A 296 4.66 30.96 14.04
CA GLN A 296 5.94 31.57 13.66
C GLN A 296 6.14 33.01 14.18
N GLN A 297 5.09 33.66 14.70
CA GLN A 297 5.18 34.97 15.36
C GLN A 297 5.35 34.85 16.89
N ASP A 298 4.91 33.74 17.48
CA ASP A 298 5.06 33.43 18.92
C ASP A 298 6.31 32.59 19.24
N GLU A 299 7.03 32.06 18.25
CA GLU A 299 8.22 31.20 18.46
C GLU A 299 9.39 31.93 19.15
N THR A 300 9.80 31.41 20.32
CA THR A 300 11.08 31.72 20.97
C THR A 300 12.25 30.94 20.34
N GLU A 301 13.49 31.12 20.82
CA GLU A 301 14.76 30.61 20.23
C GLU A 301 14.87 29.08 19.96
N GLN A 302 13.86 28.29 20.32
CA GLN A 302 13.70 26.87 19.95
C GLN A 302 12.38 26.69 19.19
N GLY A 303 12.41 26.89 17.87
CA GLY A 303 11.27 26.67 16.97
C GLY A 303 11.01 25.19 16.66
N SER A 304 9.90 24.91 15.98
CA SER A 304 9.50 23.55 15.58
C SER A 304 9.81 23.24 14.11
N ARG A 305 10.11 21.98 13.80
CA ARG A 305 10.19 21.49 12.42
C ARG A 305 8.79 21.20 11.91
N TRP A 306 8.40 21.82 10.80
CA TRP A 306 7.16 21.50 10.08
C TRP A 306 7.46 20.66 8.83
N LEU A 307 6.67 19.61 8.59
CA LEU A 307 6.73 18.73 7.42
C LEU A 307 5.35 18.62 6.78
N PHE A 308 5.26 18.78 5.46
CA PHE A 308 3.99 18.83 4.72
C PHE A 308 3.92 17.70 3.68
N GLY A 309 2.89 16.86 3.76
CA GLY A 309 2.54 15.85 2.76
C GLY A 309 1.12 16.08 2.22
N ARG A 310 0.83 15.56 1.02
CA ARG A 310 -0.49 15.77 0.37
C ARG A 310 -0.96 14.54 -0.40
N GLY A 311 -2.19 14.11 -0.14
CA GLY A 311 -2.91 13.14 -0.96
C GLY A 311 -3.27 13.73 -2.34
N LEU A 312 -2.99 13.00 -3.41
CA LEU A 312 -3.18 13.45 -4.78
C LEU A 312 -3.83 12.33 -5.58
N ALA A 313 -5.00 12.60 -6.16
CA ALA A 313 -5.84 11.57 -6.79
C ALA A 313 -5.11 10.71 -7.85
N TYR A 314 -4.21 11.31 -8.63
CA TYR A 314 -3.40 10.66 -9.67
C TYR A 314 -2.08 10.05 -9.15
N ARG A 315 -1.84 10.08 -7.83
CA ARG A 315 -0.70 9.43 -7.14
C ARG A 315 -1.12 8.32 -6.16
N GLN A 316 -2.43 8.04 -6.00
CA GLN A 316 -2.95 6.98 -5.11
C GLN A 316 -2.36 5.58 -5.40
N SER A 317 -1.89 5.35 -6.61
CA SER A 317 -1.33 4.08 -7.09
C SER A 317 0.16 3.89 -6.81
N PHE A 318 0.83 4.84 -6.13
CA PHE A 318 2.25 4.73 -5.74
C PHE A 318 2.38 4.47 -4.24
N ALA A 319 3.38 3.70 -3.82
CA ALA A 319 3.52 3.28 -2.42
C ALA A 319 4.18 4.34 -1.55
N ASN A 320 3.61 4.59 -0.37
CA ASN A 320 4.14 5.52 0.63
C ASN A 320 4.37 6.94 0.05
N ARG A 321 3.62 7.32 -1.01
CA ARG A 321 4.03 8.41 -1.90
C ARG A 321 3.97 9.78 -1.23
N LEU A 322 3.06 9.94 -0.28
CA LEU A 322 2.97 11.12 0.59
C LEU A 322 4.24 11.30 1.44
N PHE A 323 4.91 10.21 1.83
CA PHE A 323 6.18 10.27 2.58
C PHE A 323 7.42 10.37 1.67
N VAL A 324 7.38 9.78 0.48
CA VAL A 324 8.38 10.02 -0.58
C VAL A 324 8.47 11.51 -0.90
N ASP A 325 7.32 12.17 -1.10
CA ASP A 325 7.24 13.62 -1.36
C ASP A 325 7.78 14.45 -0.18
N ILE A 326 7.51 14.04 1.07
CA ILE A 326 8.08 14.65 2.29
C ILE A 326 9.61 14.49 2.36
N LEU A 327 10.14 13.31 2.05
CA LEU A 327 11.59 13.04 2.11
C LEU A 327 12.35 13.85 1.04
N TYR A 328 11.86 13.91 -0.20
CA TYR A 328 12.44 14.79 -1.24
C TYR A 328 12.42 16.27 -0.81
N SER A 329 11.31 16.73 -0.22
CA SER A 329 11.19 18.08 0.34
C SER A 329 12.19 18.35 1.48
N TYR A 330 12.31 17.43 2.44
CA TYR A 330 13.23 17.54 3.58
C TYR A 330 14.70 17.58 3.15
N LEU A 331 15.08 16.69 2.22
CA LEU A 331 16.44 16.63 1.67
C LEU A 331 16.78 17.84 0.80
N GLN A 332 15.78 18.64 0.38
CA GLN A 332 15.90 19.73 -0.59
C GLN A 332 16.50 19.22 -1.91
N VAL A 333 15.81 18.23 -2.50
CA VAL A 333 16.17 17.55 -3.75
C VAL A 333 14.90 17.42 -4.61
N PRO A 334 14.93 17.77 -5.92
CA PRO A 334 13.77 17.57 -6.77
C PRO A 334 13.51 16.08 -7.02
N GLU A 335 12.25 15.70 -7.24
CA GLU A 335 11.84 14.29 -7.43
C GLU A 335 12.54 13.58 -8.60
N ASN A 336 13.07 14.33 -9.57
CA ASN A 336 13.77 13.83 -10.76
C ASN A 336 15.31 13.94 -10.67
N ALA A 337 15.87 14.09 -9.47
CA ALA A 337 17.31 14.09 -9.27
C ALA A 337 17.94 12.72 -9.56
N ASP A 338 19.19 12.72 -9.99
CA ASP A 338 19.98 11.50 -10.18
C ASP A 338 20.18 10.74 -8.86
N ASP A 339 20.11 9.40 -8.89
CA ASP A 339 20.31 8.49 -7.75
C ASP A 339 21.53 8.89 -6.90
N THR A 340 22.64 9.32 -7.52
CA THR A 340 23.86 9.73 -6.83
C THR A 340 23.64 10.97 -5.95
N GLN A 341 22.83 11.93 -6.40
CA GLN A 341 22.52 13.14 -5.63
C GLN A 341 21.61 12.81 -4.43
N VAL A 342 20.63 11.93 -4.64
CA VAL A 342 19.75 11.44 -3.56
C VAL A 342 20.57 10.66 -2.52
N LYS A 343 21.45 9.74 -2.97
CA LYS A 343 22.39 9.01 -2.11
C LYS A 343 23.27 9.94 -1.27
N LEU A 344 23.93 10.93 -1.88
CA LEU A 344 24.81 11.88 -1.17
C LEU A 344 24.06 12.70 -0.11
N LYS A 345 22.81 13.07 -0.37
CA LYS A 345 21.96 13.82 0.56
C LYS A 345 21.47 12.96 1.72
N LEU A 346 21.09 11.71 1.45
CA LEU A 346 20.73 10.73 2.48
C LEU A 346 21.93 10.33 3.34
N ASP A 347 23.11 10.18 2.76
CA ASP A 347 24.34 9.84 3.50
C ASP A 347 24.78 10.97 4.44
N ALA A 348 24.72 12.22 3.97
CA ALA A 348 24.97 13.40 4.81
C ALA A 348 23.94 13.56 5.94
N MET A 349 22.65 13.29 5.67
CA MET A 349 21.62 13.21 6.70
C MET A 349 21.89 12.06 7.69
N GLY A 350 22.41 10.94 7.20
CA GLY A 350 22.78 9.78 8.01
C GLY A 350 23.92 10.07 8.98
N ASP A 351 25.00 10.68 8.49
CA ASP A 351 26.10 11.17 9.33
C ASP A 351 25.61 12.20 10.37
N GLU A 352 24.67 13.06 10.00
CA GLU A 352 24.12 14.11 10.88
C GLU A 352 23.18 13.58 11.98
N LEU A 353 22.27 12.65 11.64
CA LEU A 353 21.21 12.19 12.55
C LEU A 353 21.58 10.91 13.31
N PHE A 354 22.27 9.97 12.66
CA PHE A 354 22.51 8.62 13.17
C PHE A 354 24.00 8.32 13.41
N GLY A 355 24.89 9.02 12.71
CA GLY A 355 26.33 8.80 12.76
C GLY A 355 26.68 7.33 12.47
N LYS A 356 27.23 6.63 13.47
CA LYS A 356 27.56 5.19 13.36
C LYS A 356 26.36 4.27 13.12
N ARG A 357 25.12 4.72 13.36
CA ARG A 357 23.90 3.95 13.08
C ARG A 357 23.33 4.19 11.68
N LYS A 358 23.95 5.01 10.83
CA LYS A 358 23.36 5.35 9.52
C LYS A 358 23.12 4.13 8.63
N ASP A 359 23.99 3.14 8.70
CA ASP A 359 23.88 1.89 7.94
C ASP A 359 22.69 1.03 8.38
N GLU A 360 22.13 1.26 9.58
CA GLU A 360 20.94 0.59 10.10
C GLU A 360 19.62 1.22 9.61
N VAL A 361 19.65 2.43 9.03
CA VAL A 361 18.46 3.24 8.73
C VAL A 361 18.41 3.70 7.26
N ILE A 362 19.52 4.26 6.76
CA ILE A 362 19.59 4.89 5.43
C ILE A 362 19.29 3.93 4.26
N PRO A 363 19.72 2.65 4.25
CA PRO A 363 19.37 1.72 3.16
C PRO A 363 17.87 1.51 3.00
N TYR A 364 17.09 1.52 4.09
CA TYR A 364 15.63 1.40 4.04
C TYR A 364 14.96 2.67 3.51
N LEU A 365 15.47 3.85 3.86
CA LEU A 365 15.00 5.13 3.31
C LEU A 365 15.36 5.27 1.81
N MET A 366 16.53 4.78 1.39
CA MET A 366 16.89 4.67 -0.04
C MET A 366 15.92 3.75 -0.80
N ALA A 367 15.61 2.58 -0.25
CA ALA A 367 14.65 1.65 -0.84
C ALA A 367 13.23 2.26 -0.96
N MET A 368 12.79 3.00 0.07
CA MET A 368 11.52 3.72 0.06
C MET A 368 11.46 4.82 -1.02
N LEU A 369 12.59 5.45 -1.34
CA LEU A 369 12.71 6.48 -2.37
C LEU A 369 12.93 5.92 -3.80
N GLY A 370 12.97 4.59 -3.97
CA GLY A 370 13.19 3.93 -5.27
C GLY A 370 14.64 3.95 -5.77
N VAL A 371 15.57 4.51 -4.98
CA VAL A 371 16.98 4.72 -5.35
C VAL A 371 17.69 3.38 -5.57
N LYS A 372 18.44 3.25 -6.68
CA LYS A 372 19.18 2.01 -6.97
C LYS A 372 20.34 1.82 -6.00
N LEU A 373 20.11 1.00 -4.98
CA LEU A 373 21.14 0.49 -4.09
C LEU A 373 22.21 -0.30 -4.86
N ASP A 374 23.46 -0.16 -4.45
CA ASP A 374 24.59 -0.84 -5.08
C ASP A 374 24.59 -2.34 -4.73
N SER A 375 25.23 -3.19 -5.56
CA SER A 375 25.15 -4.65 -5.45
C SER A 375 25.49 -5.20 -4.05
N ASP A 376 26.39 -4.51 -3.37
CA ASP A 376 26.93 -4.96 -2.10
C ASP A 376 25.92 -4.69 -0.96
N VAL A 377 25.16 -3.59 -1.09
CA VAL A 377 24.11 -3.14 -0.17
C VAL A 377 22.74 -3.78 -0.46
N THR A 378 22.42 -4.11 -1.72
CA THR A 378 21.16 -4.83 -2.03
C THR A 378 21.09 -6.19 -1.33
N GLY A 379 22.23 -6.86 -1.14
CA GLY A 379 22.30 -8.09 -0.35
C GLY A 379 22.19 -7.88 1.17
N ASP A 380 22.31 -6.64 1.67
CA ASP A 380 22.08 -6.26 3.07
C ASP A 380 20.60 -5.89 3.33
N LEU A 381 19.69 -6.07 2.37
CA LEU A 381 18.26 -5.92 2.61
C LEU A 381 17.53 -7.27 2.64
N PRO A 382 16.42 -7.39 3.39
CA PRO A 382 15.59 -8.60 3.43
C PRO A 382 14.70 -8.68 2.17
N LEU A 383 15.29 -8.56 0.97
CA LEU A 383 14.60 -8.52 -0.33
C LEU A 383 13.80 -9.79 -0.68
N ASN A 384 13.95 -10.86 0.12
CA ASN A 384 13.19 -12.10 -0.03
C ASN A 384 11.96 -12.17 0.91
N ASP A 385 11.88 -11.28 1.91
CA ASP A 385 10.76 -11.15 2.83
C ASP A 385 10.19 -9.72 2.79
N PRO A 386 9.16 -9.48 1.96
CA PRO A 386 8.54 -8.17 1.85
C PRO A 386 7.80 -7.69 3.11
N GLN A 387 7.40 -8.56 4.04
CA GLN A 387 6.82 -8.13 5.32
C GLN A 387 7.91 -7.56 6.21
N VAL A 388 9.05 -8.26 6.33
CA VAL A 388 10.20 -7.77 7.11
C VAL A 388 10.73 -6.47 6.49
N LEU A 389 10.86 -6.35 5.16
CA LEU A 389 11.29 -5.08 4.57
C LEU A 389 10.29 -3.95 4.81
N GLN A 390 8.98 -4.16 4.63
CA GLN A 390 7.98 -3.11 4.89
C GLN A 390 8.02 -2.66 6.36
N ARG A 391 8.11 -3.60 7.31
CA ARG A 391 8.30 -3.31 8.74
C ARG A 391 9.59 -2.54 9.01
N ARG A 392 10.71 -2.89 8.35
CA ARG A 392 12.00 -2.19 8.50
C ARG A 392 11.99 -0.79 7.88
N ILE A 393 11.26 -0.56 6.78
CA ILE A 393 11.01 0.79 6.23
C ILE A 393 10.19 1.63 7.21
N PHE A 394 9.15 1.07 7.82
CA PHE A 394 8.33 1.76 8.82
C PHE A 394 9.15 2.10 10.07
N VAL A 395 9.96 1.15 10.58
CA VAL A 395 10.90 1.40 11.69
C VAL A 395 11.92 2.47 11.32
N ALA A 396 12.54 2.42 10.13
CA ALA A 396 13.51 3.44 9.70
C ALA A 396 12.88 4.85 9.56
N MET A 397 11.63 4.94 9.13
CA MET A 397 10.85 6.19 9.15
C MET A 397 10.53 6.65 10.58
N GLY A 398 10.26 5.73 11.50
CA GLY A 398 10.12 6.02 12.93
C GLY A 398 11.41 6.55 13.55
N GLU A 399 12.54 5.86 13.35
CA GLU A 399 13.85 6.27 13.84
C GLU A 399 14.30 7.62 13.25
N TRP A 400 13.97 7.90 11.98
CA TRP A 400 14.16 9.22 11.38
C TRP A 400 13.32 10.29 12.06
N VAL A 401 12.03 10.02 12.31
CA VAL A 401 11.13 10.93 13.03
C VAL A 401 11.64 11.20 14.46
N GLU A 402 12.05 10.17 15.20
CA GLU A 402 12.59 10.32 16.56
C GLU A 402 13.94 11.07 16.56
N ALA A 403 14.81 10.83 15.58
CA ALA A 403 16.06 11.58 15.42
C ALA A 403 15.85 13.06 15.07
N LEU A 404 14.74 13.42 14.40
CA LEU A 404 14.32 14.82 14.26
C LEU A 404 13.79 15.38 15.59
N VAL A 405 12.94 14.63 16.29
CA VAL A 405 12.29 15.05 17.55
C VAL A 405 13.29 15.31 18.68
N THR A 406 14.34 14.49 18.80
CA THR A 406 15.42 14.69 19.79
C THR A 406 16.19 16.00 19.61
N ARG A 407 16.04 16.68 18.45
CA ARG A 407 16.67 17.97 18.14
C ARG A 407 15.71 19.15 18.29
N GLN A 408 14.44 18.99 17.90
CA GLN A 408 13.38 20.01 18.00
C GLN A 408 12.00 19.36 17.88
N SER A 409 10.96 19.98 18.44
CA SER A 409 9.57 19.51 18.31
C SER A 409 9.13 19.42 16.84
N LEU A 410 8.32 18.41 16.51
CA LEU A 410 7.97 18.07 15.13
C LEU A 410 6.46 18.23 14.88
N VAL A 411 6.10 18.86 13.77
CA VAL A 411 4.72 18.98 13.29
C VAL A 411 4.61 18.38 11.89
N PHE A 412 3.77 17.36 11.74
CA PHE A 412 3.32 16.86 10.45
C PHE A 412 2.00 17.51 10.06
N VAL A 413 1.88 17.93 8.81
CA VAL A 413 0.63 18.34 8.17
C VAL A 413 0.39 17.45 6.96
N PHE A 414 -0.74 16.75 6.95
CA PHE A 414 -1.13 15.87 5.85
C PHE A 414 -2.42 16.39 5.22
N GLU A 415 -2.32 17.00 4.03
CA GLU A 415 -3.48 17.50 3.28
C GLU A 415 -4.13 16.44 2.39
N ASP A 416 -5.42 16.63 2.09
CA ASP A 416 -6.20 15.83 1.14
C ASP A 416 -6.15 14.30 1.40
N LEU A 417 -6.15 13.85 2.66
CA LEU A 417 -5.95 12.43 3.02
C LEU A 417 -6.99 11.44 2.46
N HIS A 418 -8.19 11.88 2.09
CA HIS A 418 -9.13 11.12 1.24
C HIS A 418 -8.52 10.61 -0.09
N TRP A 419 -7.39 11.16 -0.53
CA TRP A 419 -6.60 10.73 -1.70
C TRP A 419 -5.18 10.23 -1.34
N ALA A 420 -4.92 9.80 -0.11
CA ALA A 420 -3.66 9.13 0.26
C ALA A 420 -3.64 7.67 -0.24
N ASP A 421 -2.45 7.16 -0.57
CA ASP A 421 -2.28 5.74 -0.89
C ASP A 421 -2.37 4.85 0.37
N PRO A 422 -2.79 3.57 0.25
CA PRO A 422 -2.99 2.71 1.42
C PRO A 422 -1.75 2.48 2.28
N SER A 423 -0.55 2.50 1.70
CA SER A 423 0.70 2.27 2.44
C SER A 423 1.12 3.53 3.21
N SER A 424 0.91 4.73 2.65
CA SER A 424 0.98 5.97 3.42
C SER A 424 -0.02 5.99 4.57
N VAL A 425 -1.25 5.51 4.38
CA VAL A 425 -2.25 5.46 5.47
C VAL A 425 -1.79 4.55 6.61
N GLN A 426 -1.22 3.37 6.32
CA GLN A 426 -0.60 2.48 7.32
C GLN A 426 0.61 3.13 8.02
N LEU A 427 1.42 3.92 7.30
CA LEU A 427 2.57 4.61 7.91
C LEU A 427 2.13 5.81 8.78
N ILE A 428 1.02 6.49 8.45
CA ILE A 428 0.41 7.49 9.34
C ILE A 428 -0.10 6.82 10.62
N GLU A 429 -0.76 5.67 10.52
CA GLU A 429 -1.22 4.85 11.65
C GLU A 429 -0.05 4.43 12.57
N PHE A 430 1.08 4.00 11.98
CA PHE A 430 2.31 3.74 12.74
C PHE A 430 2.84 5.02 13.44
N LEU A 431 2.91 6.15 12.75
CA LEU A 431 3.40 7.42 13.33
C LEU A 431 2.48 7.98 14.43
N PHE A 432 1.18 7.68 14.42
CA PHE A 432 0.28 8.02 15.52
C PHE A 432 0.76 7.41 16.86
N THR A 433 1.27 6.17 16.84
CA THR A 433 1.77 5.50 18.07
C THR A 433 2.94 6.25 18.72
N LEU A 434 3.78 6.93 17.92
CA LEU A 434 4.92 7.70 18.41
C LEU A 434 4.49 8.96 19.17
N THR A 435 3.32 9.54 18.87
CA THR A 435 2.80 10.76 19.52
C THR A 435 2.52 10.57 21.02
N VAL A 436 2.38 9.32 21.48
CA VAL A 436 2.17 8.97 22.90
C VAL A 436 3.42 9.25 23.74
N TYR A 437 4.61 9.09 23.17
CA TYR A 437 5.89 9.15 23.89
C TYR A 437 6.79 10.32 23.46
N ASN A 438 6.57 10.86 22.26
CA ASN A 438 7.39 11.89 21.63
C ASN A 438 6.57 13.18 21.39
N PRO A 439 7.16 14.39 21.53
CA PRO A 439 6.51 15.65 21.13
C PRO A 439 6.43 15.78 19.60
N ILE A 440 5.44 15.06 19.04
CA ILE A 440 5.03 15.07 17.63
C ILE A 440 3.55 15.50 17.56
N LEU A 441 3.25 16.55 16.80
CA LEU A 441 1.88 16.94 16.47
C LEU A 441 1.57 16.50 15.04
N ILE A 442 0.49 15.74 14.83
CA ILE A 442 0.06 15.27 13.51
C ILE A 442 -1.28 15.89 13.16
N ILE A 443 -1.31 16.72 12.12
CA ILE A 443 -2.50 17.44 11.65
C ILE A 443 -2.98 16.81 10.34
N CYS A 444 -4.13 16.14 10.39
CA CYS A 444 -4.70 15.36 9.30
C CYS A 444 -5.91 16.08 8.68
N VAL A 445 -5.77 16.62 7.47
CA VAL A 445 -6.79 17.42 6.79
C VAL A 445 -7.50 16.59 5.71
N THR A 446 -8.83 16.48 5.78
CA THR A 446 -9.60 15.58 4.88
C THR A 446 -11.03 16.07 4.58
N ARG A 447 -11.75 15.29 3.76
CA ARG A 447 -13.19 15.41 3.48
C ARG A 447 -13.98 14.34 4.27
N LEU A 448 -15.29 14.53 4.44
CA LEU A 448 -16.19 13.61 5.16
C LEU A 448 -16.58 12.35 4.34
N GLU A 449 -15.58 11.69 3.74
CA GLU A 449 -15.74 10.54 2.85
C GLU A 449 -15.48 9.22 3.62
N ARG A 450 -16.58 8.56 4.03
CA ARG A 450 -16.57 7.45 5.00
C ARG A 450 -16.01 6.12 4.49
N ASP A 451 -15.91 5.95 3.18
CA ASP A 451 -15.46 4.70 2.55
C ASP A 451 -13.94 4.69 2.27
N THR A 452 -13.22 5.75 2.65
CA THR A 452 -11.78 5.90 2.43
C THR A 452 -10.93 5.06 3.40
N ALA A 453 -9.71 4.70 3.00
CA ALA A 453 -8.79 3.96 3.86
C ALA A 453 -8.45 4.73 5.15
N PHE A 454 -8.16 6.04 5.03
CA PHE A 454 -7.87 6.88 6.18
C PHE A 454 -9.04 6.98 7.17
N TRP A 455 -10.30 6.98 6.70
CA TRP A 455 -11.47 7.04 7.61
C TRP A 455 -11.54 5.85 8.58
N LYS A 456 -11.05 4.66 8.18
CA LYS A 456 -11.00 3.48 9.05
C LYS A 456 -9.99 3.66 10.18
N VAL A 457 -8.75 4.00 9.83
CA VAL A 457 -7.67 4.34 10.78
C VAL A 457 -8.13 5.45 11.73
N LYS A 458 -8.72 6.52 11.18
CA LYS A 458 -9.25 7.66 11.93
C LYS A 458 -10.26 7.28 13.01
N LEU A 459 -11.06 6.23 12.81
CA LEU A 459 -11.99 5.73 13.83
C LEU A 459 -11.27 4.89 14.89
N ALA A 460 -10.43 3.93 14.49
CA ALA A 460 -9.67 3.10 15.43
C ALA A 460 -8.78 3.95 16.35
N SER A 461 -8.00 4.87 15.79
CA SER A 461 -7.12 5.75 16.56
C SER A 461 -7.87 6.72 17.49
N ALA A 462 -9.12 7.08 17.17
CA ALA A 462 -9.96 7.90 18.04
C ALA A 462 -10.51 7.12 19.26
N GLU A 463 -10.67 5.80 19.14
CA GLU A 463 -11.03 4.93 20.26
C GLU A 463 -9.81 4.59 21.12
N GLU A 464 -8.66 4.28 20.49
CA GLU A 464 -7.43 3.86 21.19
C GLU A 464 -6.65 5.02 21.84
N ALA A 465 -6.49 6.16 21.15
CA ALA A 465 -5.67 7.30 21.59
C ALA A 465 -6.52 8.51 22.02
N SER A 466 -7.66 8.25 22.66
CA SER A 466 -8.69 9.28 22.95
C SER A 466 -8.26 10.46 23.83
N GLU A 467 -7.12 10.40 24.53
CA GLU A 467 -6.56 11.55 25.26
C GLU A 467 -5.68 12.46 24.37
N GLN A 468 -5.03 11.91 23.33
CA GLN A 468 -4.19 12.64 22.37
C GLN A 468 -4.95 13.06 21.10
N PHE A 469 -6.07 12.41 20.80
CA PHE A 469 -6.82 12.57 19.55
C PHE A 469 -7.93 13.63 19.64
N GLN A 470 -8.00 14.52 18.65
CA GLN A 470 -9.01 15.57 18.55
C GLN A 470 -9.60 15.65 17.14
N GLU A 471 -10.91 15.89 17.03
CA GLU A 471 -11.63 16.02 15.76
C GLU A 471 -12.31 17.39 15.63
N LEU A 472 -11.85 18.16 14.65
CA LEU A 472 -12.44 19.41 14.20
C LEU A 472 -13.26 19.16 12.92
N THR A 473 -14.43 19.80 12.84
CA THR A 473 -15.25 19.84 11.62
C THR A 473 -15.52 21.29 11.27
N LEU A 474 -14.97 21.75 10.15
CA LEU A 474 -15.24 23.09 9.63
C LEU A 474 -16.65 23.12 9.04
N TRP A 475 -17.55 23.79 9.74
CA TRP A 475 -18.87 24.14 9.23
C TRP A 475 -18.79 25.34 8.27
N PRO A 476 -19.79 25.55 7.40
CA PRO A 476 -19.93 26.81 6.68
C PRO A 476 -20.02 28.00 7.66
N LEU A 477 -19.49 29.15 7.26
CA LEU A 477 -19.55 30.39 8.04
C LEU A 477 -21.00 30.79 8.31
N THR A 478 -21.26 31.37 9.47
CA THR A 478 -22.53 32.04 9.73
C THR A 478 -22.71 33.25 8.82
N ASN A 479 -23.94 33.76 8.74
CA ASN A 479 -24.22 34.98 7.98
C ASN A 479 -23.40 36.18 8.48
N GLU A 480 -23.06 36.27 9.77
CA GLU A 480 -22.34 37.42 10.31
C GLU A 480 -20.83 37.37 10.02
N GLU A 481 -20.23 36.18 10.07
CA GLU A 481 -18.85 35.96 9.63
C GLU A 481 -18.71 36.16 8.12
N SER A 482 -19.71 35.70 7.36
CA SER A 482 -19.80 35.93 5.91
C SER A 482 -19.89 37.43 5.57
N ARG A 483 -20.64 38.25 6.33
CA ARG A 483 -20.61 39.73 6.19
C ARG A 483 -19.21 40.29 6.39
N GLN A 484 -18.49 39.82 7.40
CA GLN A 484 -17.13 40.28 7.68
C GLN A 484 -16.14 39.88 6.57
N VAL A 485 -16.29 38.69 5.95
CA VAL A 485 -15.52 38.30 4.75
C VAL A 485 -15.80 39.26 3.60
N ILE A 486 -17.08 39.47 3.25
CA ILE A 486 -17.51 40.41 2.19
C ILE A 486 -16.91 41.80 2.44
N LYS A 487 -16.98 42.30 3.68
CA LYS A 487 -16.45 43.63 4.06
C LYS A 487 -14.94 43.75 3.91
N HIS A 488 -14.17 42.71 4.22
CA HIS A 488 -12.70 42.75 4.07
C HIS A 488 -12.24 42.64 2.61
N LEU A 489 -12.93 41.83 1.80
CA LEU A 489 -12.68 41.72 0.36
C LEU A 489 -13.00 43.05 -0.34
N LEU A 490 -14.23 43.55 -0.17
CA LEU A 490 -14.73 44.71 -0.90
C LEU A 490 -14.32 46.06 -0.33
N LYS A 491 -14.08 46.18 0.97
CA LYS A 491 -13.74 47.46 1.64
C LYS A 491 -14.74 48.60 1.36
N ILE A 492 -15.98 48.26 0.96
CA ILE A 492 -17.11 49.18 0.83
C ILE A 492 -17.77 49.31 2.21
N ASP A 493 -17.91 50.54 2.72
CA ASP A 493 -18.59 50.80 3.97
C ASP A 493 -19.45 52.08 3.88
N PRO A 494 -20.79 52.01 4.01
CA PRO A 494 -21.60 50.80 4.10
C PRO A 494 -21.81 50.12 2.73
N LEU A 495 -21.76 48.79 2.68
CA LEU A 495 -22.30 48.01 1.56
C LEU A 495 -23.85 48.13 1.55
N PRO A 496 -24.51 48.21 0.38
CA PRO A 496 -25.97 48.13 0.32
C PRO A 496 -26.48 46.79 0.86
N ARG A 497 -27.40 46.83 1.83
CA ARG A 497 -27.96 45.65 2.50
C ARG A 497 -28.55 44.62 1.55
N GLU A 498 -29.14 45.08 0.45
CA GLU A 498 -29.71 44.22 -0.57
C GLU A 498 -28.65 43.30 -1.20
N LEU A 499 -27.40 43.76 -1.36
CA LEU A 499 -26.31 42.98 -1.94
C LEU A 499 -25.64 42.11 -0.89
N GLU A 500 -25.55 42.62 0.34
CA GLU A 500 -25.14 41.84 1.50
C GLU A 500 -26.07 40.63 1.67
N ASP A 501 -27.38 40.83 1.82
CA ASP A 501 -28.36 39.75 1.95
C ASP A 501 -28.41 38.84 0.72
N LEU A 502 -28.19 39.36 -0.50
CA LEU A 502 -28.08 38.55 -1.71
C LEU A 502 -26.86 37.61 -1.66
N LEU A 503 -25.66 38.13 -1.42
CA LEU A 503 -24.41 37.35 -1.31
C LEU A 503 -24.53 36.26 -0.24
N LEU A 504 -25.02 36.62 0.95
CA LEU A 504 -25.29 35.70 2.05
C LEU A 504 -26.26 34.58 1.63
N SER A 505 -27.36 34.93 0.95
CA SER A 505 -28.40 33.98 0.53
C SER A 505 -28.01 33.01 -0.58
N ARG A 506 -26.84 33.18 -1.21
CA ARG A 506 -26.31 32.29 -2.25
C ARG A 506 -25.07 31.51 -1.82
N ALA A 507 -24.27 32.08 -0.91
CA ALA A 507 -23.03 31.45 -0.47
C ALA A 507 -23.23 30.33 0.55
N GLU A 508 -24.33 30.37 1.32
CA GLU A 508 -24.64 29.41 2.39
C GLU A 508 -23.45 29.16 3.35
N GLY A 509 -22.62 30.19 3.56
CA GLY A 509 -21.44 30.15 4.42
C GLY A 509 -20.14 29.65 3.77
N ASN A 510 -20.08 29.38 2.47
CA ASN A 510 -18.86 28.93 1.79
C ASN A 510 -17.93 30.12 1.44
N PRO A 511 -16.72 30.25 2.05
CA PRO A 511 -15.83 31.38 1.81
C PRO A 511 -15.32 31.46 0.37
N LEU A 512 -14.94 30.33 -0.23
CA LEU A 512 -14.46 30.29 -1.61
C LEU A 512 -15.55 30.69 -2.61
N PHE A 513 -16.82 30.37 -2.32
CA PHE A 513 -17.94 30.86 -3.13
C PHE A 513 -18.09 32.38 -3.01
N LEU A 514 -17.98 32.97 -1.80
CA LEU A 514 -17.98 34.43 -1.65
C LEU A 514 -16.84 35.06 -2.44
N GLU A 515 -15.63 34.52 -2.36
CA GLU A 515 -14.46 35.05 -3.09
C GLU A 515 -14.62 34.97 -4.62
N GLU A 516 -15.04 33.83 -5.17
CA GLU A 516 -15.25 33.67 -6.62
C GLU A 516 -16.49 34.44 -7.13
N VAL A 517 -17.57 34.53 -6.36
CA VAL A 517 -18.73 35.36 -6.74
C VAL A 517 -18.37 36.83 -6.72
N ILE A 518 -17.74 37.34 -5.66
CA ILE A 518 -17.34 38.75 -5.62
C ILE A 518 -16.29 39.03 -6.71
N ARG A 519 -15.42 38.07 -7.04
CA ARG A 519 -14.53 38.17 -8.21
C ARG A 519 -15.32 38.21 -9.53
N SER A 520 -16.36 37.39 -9.71
CA SER A 520 -17.22 37.48 -10.90
C SER A 520 -17.95 38.82 -10.97
N LEU A 521 -18.52 39.31 -9.86
CA LEU A 521 -19.17 40.63 -9.79
C LEU A 521 -18.21 41.79 -10.11
N ILE A 522 -16.92 41.64 -9.83
CA ILE A 522 -15.91 42.63 -10.24
C ILE A 522 -15.45 42.38 -11.68
N GLU A 523 -15.23 41.14 -12.16
CA GLU A 523 -15.01 40.82 -13.59
C GLU A 523 -16.19 41.30 -14.47
N GLU A 524 -17.39 41.36 -13.92
CA GLU A 524 -18.60 41.94 -14.47
C GLU A 524 -18.86 43.39 -14.03
N GLY A 525 -17.97 44.04 -13.27
CA GLY A 525 -18.02 45.46 -12.94
C GLY A 525 -19.36 45.95 -12.41
N VAL A 526 -20.13 45.03 -11.84
CA VAL A 526 -21.16 45.30 -10.83
C VAL A 526 -20.55 46.15 -9.72
N ILE A 527 -19.28 45.87 -9.44
CA ILE A 527 -18.44 46.57 -8.49
C ILE A 527 -17.18 47.03 -9.24
N GLU A 528 -16.97 48.34 -9.41
CA GLU A 528 -15.77 48.93 -10.03
C GLU A 528 -14.97 49.76 -9.01
N ARG A 529 -13.66 49.91 -9.23
CA ARG A 529 -12.77 50.69 -8.35
C ARG A 529 -12.56 52.11 -8.87
N VAL A 530 -13.14 53.10 -8.20
CA VAL A 530 -13.17 54.51 -8.60
C VAL A 530 -12.69 55.39 -7.44
N ASP A 531 -11.63 56.16 -7.64
CA ASP A 531 -10.96 56.98 -6.61
C ASP A 531 -10.45 56.15 -5.42
N GLU A 532 -9.69 55.08 -5.69
CA GLU A 532 -9.19 54.06 -4.72
C GLU A 532 -10.28 53.23 -4.00
N GLN A 533 -11.53 53.70 -3.97
CA GLN A 533 -12.68 53.05 -3.34
C GLN A 533 -13.47 52.19 -4.33
N TRP A 534 -14.00 51.06 -3.87
CA TRP A 534 -14.95 50.27 -4.65
C TRP A 534 -16.34 50.90 -4.61
N LYS A 535 -17.04 50.92 -5.75
CA LYS A 535 -18.39 51.47 -5.92
C LYS A 535 -19.22 50.52 -6.76
N ILE A 536 -20.49 50.34 -6.38
CA ILE A 536 -21.45 49.56 -7.17
C ILE A 536 -21.94 50.44 -8.31
N THR A 537 -21.84 49.95 -9.56
CA THR A 537 -22.03 50.81 -10.75
C THR A 537 -23.48 50.94 -11.17
N ARG A 538 -24.32 49.91 -10.91
CA ARG A 538 -25.74 49.85 -11.27
C ARG A 538 -26.52 49.06 -10.19
N PRO A 539 -27.86 49.20 -10.09
CA PRO A 539 -28.65 48.70 -8.96
C PRO A 539 -28.48 47.23 -8.57
N VAL A 540 -28.59 46.97 -7.27
CA VAL A 540 -28.41 45.62 -6.69
C VAL A 540 -29.41 44.58 -7.21
N THR A 541 -30.59 45.05 -7.57
CA THR A 541 -31.68 44.26 -8.16
C THR A 541 -31.30 43.56 -9.46
N GLU A 542 -30.22 43.99 -10.11
CA GLU A 542 -29.76 43.49 -11.40
C GLU A 542 -28.56 42.56 -11.32
N ILE A 543 -28.12 42.30 -10.09
CA ILE A 543 -27.00 41.43 -9.79
C ILE A 543 -27.52 40.00 -9.77
N GLU A 544 -27.40 39.31 -10.89
CA GLU A 544 -27.52 37.86 -10.89
C GLU A 544 -26.24 37.23 -10.33
N ILE A 545 -26.42 36.12 -9.63
CA ILE A 545 -25.34 35.36 -8.98
C ILE A 545 -25.67 33.88 -9.25
N PRO A 546 -24.74 33.06 -9.77
CA PRO A 546 -25.03 31.66 -10.06
C PRO A 546 -25.35 30.88 -8.79
N ASN A 547 -26.28 29.92 -8.88
CA ASN A 547 -26.68 29.11 -7.72
C ASN A 547 -25.64 28.06 -7.30
N THR A 548 -24.51 27.92 -8.03
CA THR A 548 -23.45 26.96 -7.71
C THR A 548 -22.07 27.51 -8.08
N LEU A 549 -21.05 27.11 -7.32
CA LEU A 549 -19.64 27.48 -7.59
C LEU A 549 -19.17 26.97 -8.96
N GLN A 550 -19.70 25.81 -9.39
CA GLN A 550 -19.45 25.25 -10.72
C GLN A 550 -20.02 26.12 -11.85
N GLY A 551 -21.14 26.83 -11.62
CA GLY A 551 -21.70 27.78 -12.59
C GLY A 551 -20.75 28.94 -12.86
N VAL A 552 -20.28 29.61 -11.80
CA VAL A 552 -19.29 30.71 -11.88
C VAL A 552 -18.04 30.25 -12.64
N LEU A 553 -17.47 29.10 -12.26
CA LEU A 553 -16.26 28.57 -12.90
C LEU A 553 -16.49 28.14 -14.36
N THR A 554 -17.69 27.70 -14.72
CA THR A 554 -18.03 27.41 -16.13
C THR A 554 -18.08 28.70 -16.94
N ALA A 555 -18.73 29.75 -16.44
CA ALA A 555 -18.79 31.05 -17.11
C ALA A 555 -17.40 31.69 -17.27
N ARG A 556 -16.51 31.58 -16.27
CA ARG A 556 -15.11 32.04 -16.37
C ARG A 556 -14.30 31.24 -17.40
N ILE A 557 -14.55 29.94 -17.57
CA ILE A 557 -13.90 29.10 -18.60
C ILE A 557 -14.45 29.39 -20.02
N ASP A 558 -15.75 29.63 -20.16
CA ASP A 558 -16.38 29.95 -21.46
C ASP A 558 -16.05 31.37 -21.98
N ARG A 559 -15.50 32.25 -21.13
CA ARG A 559 -14.96 33.56 -21.51
C ARG A 559 -13.56 33.50 -22.14
N LEU A 560 -12.87 32.36 -22.07
CA LEU A 560 -11.54 32.16 -22.67
C LEU A 560 -11.61 32.01 -24.19
N GLU A 561 -10.57 32.43 -24.90
CA GLU A 561 -10.42 32.10 -26.33
C GLU A 561 -10.39 30.57 -26.51
N GLU A 562 -11.08 30.02 -27.52
CA GLU A 562 -11.20 28.57 -27.73
C GLU A 562 -9.85 27.80 -27.72
N PRO A 563 -8.73 28.30 -28.30
CA PRO A 563 -7.43 27.64 -28.18
C PRO A 563 -6.92 27.54 -26.72
N VAL A 564 -7.23 28.52 -25.89
CA VAL A 564 -6.81 28.63 -24.49
C VAL A 564 -7.68 27.77 -23.58
N LYS A 565 -9.00 27.84 -23.77
CA LYS A 565 -9.97 26.88 -23.22
C LYS A 565 -9.59 25.44 -23.54
N ARG A 566 -9.10 25.19 -24.76
CA ARG A 566 -8.67 23.86 -25.22
C ARG A 566 -7.41 23.36 -24.50
N VAL A 567 -6.42 24.21 -24.27
CA VAL A 567 -5.22 23.87 -23.48
C VAL A 567 -5.61 23.57 -22.03
N LEU A 568 -6.49 24.37 -21.42
CA LEU A 568 -7.01 24.13 -20.06
C LEU A 568 -7.74 22.78 -19.94
N GLN A 569 -8.58 22.44 -20.94
CA GLN A 569 -9.23 21.13 -21.02
C GLN A 569 -8.24 19.97 -21.12
N ILE A 570 -7.19 20.09 -21.94
CA ILE A 570 -6.18 19.04 -22.10
C ILE A 570 -5.36 18.88 -20.80
N ALA A 571 -4.95 19.98 -20.17
CA ALA A 571 -4.30 19.98 -18.86
C ALA A 571 -5.15 19.26 -17.80
N ALA A 572 -6.47 19.48 -17.79
CA ALA A 572 -7.39 18.82 -16.86
C ALA A 572 -7.53 17.30 -17.09
N VAL A 573 -7.13 16.78 -18.26
CA VAL A 573 -7.07 15.32 -18.52
C VAL A 573 -5.72 14.72 -18.09
N ILE A 574 -4.67 15.53 -17.98
CA ILE A 574 -3.37 15.14 -17.39
C ILE A 574 -3.49 15.08 -15.87
N GLY A 575 -4.00 16.13 -15.23
CA GLY A 575 -4.19 16.16 -13.77
C GLY A 575 -4.33 17.55 -13.17
N ARG A 576 -4.49 17.61 -11.84
CA ARG A 576 -4.48 18.88 -11.08
C ARG A 576 -3.12 19.58 -11.14
N VAL A 577 -2.04 18.80 -11.14
CA VAL A 577 -0.70 19.23 -11.54
C VAL A 577 -0.42 18.62 -12.91
N PHE A 578 0.15 19.39 -13.83
CA PHE A 578 0.44 18.94 -15.18
C PHE A 578 1.83 19.44 -15.63
N PRO A 579 2.80 18.53 -15.84
CA PRO A 579 4.12 18.88 -16.36
C PRO A 579 4.08 19.35 -17.83
N HIS A 580 4.90 20.34 -18.17
CA HIS A 580 5.01 20.87 -19.53
C HIS A 580 5.39 19.78 -20.54
N PHE A 581 6.32 18.88 -20.20
CA PHE A 581 6.73 17.78 -21.08
C PHE A 581 5.60 16.80 -21.44
N ILE A 582 4.52 16.70 -20.65
CA ILE A 582 3.33 15.90 -20.98
C ILE A 582 2.32 16.74 -21.79
N LEU A 583 2.10 18.00 -21.42
CA LEU A 583 1.14 18.87 -22.09
C LEU A 583 1.58 19.24 -23.52
N SER A 584 2.86 19.57 -23.71
CA SER A 584 3.40 20.10 -24.96
C SER A 584 3.24 19.15 -26.17
N PRO A 585 3.58 17.85 -26.09
CA PRO A 585 3.38 16.90 -27.20
C PRO A 585 1.90 16.57 -27.51
N ILE A 586 0.98 16.83 -26.59
CA ILE A 586 -0.46 16.56 -26.76
C ILE A 586 -1.18 17.76 -27.39
N VAL A 587 -0.75 18.99 -27.04
CA VAL A 587 -1.22 20.23 -27.69
C VAL A 587 -0.61 20.38 -29.09
N ASN A 588 0.66 20.00 -29.26
CA ASN A 588 1.41 19.95 -30.52
C ASN A 588 1.45 21.29 -31.29
N ASP A 589 1.41 22.41 -30.56
CA ASP A 589 1.64 23.77 -31.06
C ASP A 589 2.29 24.61 -29.94
N PRO A 590 3.62 24.86 -29.99
CA PRO A 590 4.32 25.60 -28.93
C PRO A 590 3.90 27.08 -28.81
N GLU A 591 3.48 27.71 -29.91
CA GLU A 591 3.12 29.13 -29.96
C GLU A 591 1.73 29.38 -29.37
N ILE A 592 0.79 28.47 -29.61
CA ILE A 592 -0.53 28.50 -28.96
C ILE A 592 -0.39 28.08 -27.50
N LEU A 593 0.37 27.02 -27.20
CA LEU A 593 0.56 26.56 -25.82
C LEU A 593 1.13 27.65 -24.91
N LYS A 594 2.18 28.35 -25.35
CA LYS A 594 2.78 29.44 -24.56
C LYS A 594 1.77 30.54 -24.26
N LYS A 595 1.06 31.04 -25.28
CA LYS A 595 0.05 32.11 -25.11
C LYS A 595 -1.14 31.66 -24.26
N ALA A 596 -1.51 30.39 -24.34
CA ALA A 596 -2.56 29.83 -23.51
C ALA A 596 -2.16 29.77 -22.03
N LEU A 597 -0.94 29.32 -21.72
CA LEU A 597 -0.44 29.32 -20.33
C LEU A 597 -0.38 30.75 -19.78
N GLU A 598 0.21 31.69 -20.54
CA GLU A 598 0.23 33.12 -20.20
C GLU A 598 -1.18 33.69 -19.93
N GLN A 599 -2.18 33.38 -20.78
CA GLN A 599 -3.57 33.82 -20.56
C GLN A 599 -4.24 33.14 -19.35
N LEU A 600 -3.96 31.86 -19.07
CA LEU A 600 -4.57 31.11 -17.97
C LEU A 600 -4.03 31.51 -16.59
N GLU A 601 -2.75 31.92 -16.54
CA GLU A 601 -2.16 32.56 -15.35
C GLU A 601 -2.77 33.96 -15.13
N ILE A 602 -2.92 34.77 -16.19
CA ILE A 602 -3.57 36.10 -16.12
C ILE A 602 -5.06 35.99 -15.70
N ALA A 603 -5.75 34.92 -16.09
CA ALA A 603 -7.12 34.62 -15.69
C ALA A 603 -7.26 34.03 -14.27
N ASP A 604 -6.14 33.84 -13.55
CA ASP A 604 -6.09 33.30 -12.18
C ASP A 604 -6.63 31.85 -12.07
N LEU A 605 -6.51 31.06 -13.16
CA LEU A 605 -7.02 29.69 -13.24
C LEU A 605 -5.94 28.63 -12.97
N ILE A 606 -4.68 28.93 -13.33
CA ILE A 606 -3.50 28.11 -13.09
C ILE A 606 -2.36 28.96 -12.52
N GLU A 607 -1.36 28.32 -11.93
CA GLU A 607 -0.12 28.94 -11.45
C GLU A 607 1.08 28.01 -11.73
N VAL A 608 2.29 28.57 -11.82
CA VAL A 608 3.54 27.79 -11.92
C VAL A 608 3.87 27.20 -10.55
N LYS A 609 3.86 25.86 -10.45
CA LYS A 609 4.24 25.11 -9.24
C LYS A 609 5.76 24.99 -9.12
N THR A 610 6.41 24.62 -10.22
CA THR A 610 7.86 24.34 -10.28
C THR A 610 8.41 24.95 -11.58
N PRO A 611 9.36 25.90 -11.56
CA PRO A 611 9.80 26.59 -12.78
C PRO A 611 10.92 25.88 -13.55
N GLU A 612 11.74 25.08 -12.88
CA GLU A 612 12.99 24.47 -13.40
C GLU A 612 13.20 23.09 -12.73
N PRO A 613 13.83 22.09 -13.39
CA PRO A 613 14.37 22.11 -14.76
C PRO A 613 13.35 21.79 -15.86
N GLU A 614 12.14 21.36 -15.49
CA GLU A 614 11.00 21.14 -16.37
C GLU A 614 9.78 21.82 -15.73
N PRO A 615 9.10 22.78 -16.40
CA PRO A 615 8.00 23.52 -15.77
C PRO A 615 6.80 22.63 -15.40
N GLU A 616 6.40 22.65 -14.13
CA GLU A 616 5.11 22.12 -13.67
C GLU A 616 4.13 23.25 -13.38
N TYR A 617 2.90 23.09 -13.87
CA TYR A 617 1.78 23.99 -13.60
C TYR A 617 0.76 23.27 -12.71
N ILE A 618 0.02 24.03 -11.91
CA ILE A 618 -1.08 23.52 -11.08
C ILE A 618 -2.33 24.38 -11.29
N PHE A 619 -3.50 23.75 -11.33
CA PHE A 619 -4.77 24.48 -11.28
C PHE A 619 -4.90 25.15 -9.91
N LYS A 620 -5.17 26.45 -9.84
CA LYS A 620 -5.22 27.17 -8.56
C LYS A 620 -6.24 26.53 -7.60
N HIS A 621 -7.49 26.40 -8.06
CA HIS A 621 -8.58 25.77 -7.30
C HIS A 621 -8.94 24.37 -7.84
N VAL A 622 -9.27 23.44 -6.94
CA VAL A 622 -9.63 22.04 -7.30
C VAL A 622 -10.86 22.00 -8.21
N LEU A 623 -11.84 22.85 -7.91
CA LEU A 623 -13.08 22.97 -8.68
C LEU A 623 -12.86 23.49 -10.11
N THR A 624 -11.80 24.27 -10.37
CA THR A 624 -11.44 24.71 -11.73
C THR A 624 -10.98 23.51 -12.57
N TYR A 625 -10.14 22.64 -11.99
CA TYR A 625 -9.74 21.36 -12.58
C TYR A 625 -10.94 20.45 -12.83
N GLU A 626 -11.81 20.25 -11.82
CA GLU A 626 -13.00 19.42 -11.94
C GLU A 626 -13.99 19.97 -12.99
N THR A 627 -14.15 21.28 -13.10
CA THR A 627 -15.05 21.92 -14.09
C THR A 627 -14.47 21.82 -15.51
N ALA A 628 -13.18 22.12 -15.69
CA ALA A 628 -12.50 21.98 -16.98
C ALA A 628 -12.57 20.52 -17.49
N TYR A 629 -12.23 19.54 -16.65
CA TYR A 629 -12.33 18.11 -16.99
C TYR A 629 -13.78 17.71 -17.31
N ASN A 630 -14.76 18.22 -16.55
CA ASN A 630 -16.16 17.82 -16.74
C ASN A 630 -16.89 18.46 -17.94
N SER A 631 -16.38 19.56 -18.50
CA SER A 631 -16.88 20.15 -19.75
C SER A 631 -16.74 19.21 -20.97
N LEU A 632 -15.72 18.35 -20.97
CA LEU A 632 -15.41 17.43 -22.08
C LEU A 632 -16.45 16.31 -22.24
N LEU A 633 -16.81 15.98 -23.48
CA LEU A 633 -17.56 14.76 -23.80
C LEU A 633 -16.74 13.50 -23.50
N HIS A 634 -17.43 12.39 -23.19
CA HIS A 634 -16.78 11.09 -22.89
C HIS A 634 -15.77 10.69 -23.97
N GLN A 635 -16.17 10.73 -25.24
CA GLN A 635 -15.33 10.40 -26.39
C GLN A 635 -14.11 11.33 -26.53
N GLN A 636 -14.20 12.58 -26.05
CA GLN A 636 -13.07 13.52 -26.06
C GLN A 636 -12.09 13.22 -24.93
N ARG A 637 -12.59 12.90 -23.72
CA ARG A 637 -11.74 12.43 -22.61
C ARG A 637 -11.03 11.13 -22.97
N GLN A 638 -11.75 10.16 -23.55
CA GLN A 638 -11.16 8.92 -24.07
C GLN A 638 -10.03 9.20 -25.07
N LEU A 639 -10.25 10.10 -26.05
CA LEU A 639 -9.23 10.43 -27.05
C LEU A 639 -7.98 11.08 -26.43
N ILE A 640 -8.15 12.02 -25.50
CA ILE A 640 -7.04 12.72 -24.86
C ILE A 640 -6.30 11.79 -23.88
N HIS A 641 -7.01 11.01 -23.05
CA HIS A 641 -6.41 9.98 -22.20
C HIS A 641 -5.62 8.96 -23.02
N LYS A 642 -6.16 8.52 -24.16
CA LYS A 642 -5.46 7.62 -25.08
C LYS A 642 -4.17 8.27 -25.60
N GLN A 643 -4.21 9.53 -26.03
CA GLN A 643 -3.02 10.21 -26.55
C GLN A 643 -1.93 10.39 -25.49
N ILE A 644 -2.31 10.69 -24.23
CA ILE A 644 -1.37 10.76 -23.11
C ILE A 644 -0.79 9.37 -22.81
N GLY A 645 -1.61 8.31 -22.79
CA GLY A 645 -1.13 6.93 -22.66
C GLY A 645 -0.22 6.50 -23.82
N ASP A 646 -0.56 6.85 -25.07
CA ASP A 646 0.25 6.65 -26.28
C ASP A 646 1.60 7.39 -26.18
N TYR A 647 1.65 8.57 -25.57
CA TYR A 647 2.89 9.34 -25.36
C TYR A 647 3.74 8.75 -24.23
N LEU A 648 3.18 8.58 -23.03
CA LEU A 648 3.91 8.06 -21.87
C LEU A 648 4.44 6.65 -22.12
N SER A 649 3.68 5.79 -22.80
CA SER A 649 4.16 4.45 -23.20
C SER A 649 5.32 4.44 -24.22
N ARG A 650 5.62 5.58 -24.89
CA ARG A 650 6.82 5.74 -25.73
C ARG A 650 8.01 6.30 -24.96
N GLN A 651 7.78 7.15 -23.95
CA GLN A 651 8.82 7.65 -23.05
C GLN A 651 9.15 6.70 -21.90
N TYR A 652 8.45 5.57 -21.82
CA TYR A 652 8.55 4.59 -20.75
C TYR A 652 9.97 4.07 -20.47
N TRP A 653 10.82 3.96 -21.49
CA TRP A 653 12.23 3.55 -21.34
C TRP A 653 13.11 4.61 -20.67
N LEU A 654 12.66 5.88 -20.66
CA LEU A 654 13.29 7.02 -20.00
C LEU A 654 12.69 7.27 -18.62
N LEU A 655 11.39 7.02 -18.45
CA LEU A 655 10.64 7.22 -17.21
C LEU A 655 10.71 6.02 -16.23
N GLY A 656 10.97 4.80 -16.72
CA GLY A 656 11.09 3.60 -15.88
C GLY A 656 9.76 2.89 -15.58
N GLU A 657 9.87 1.69 -14.98
CA GLU A 657 8.72 0.82 -14.68
C GLU A 657 7.78 1.41 -13.59
N GLU A 658 8.24 2.38 -12.80
CA GLU A 658 7.41 3.05 -11.78
C GLU A 658 6.24 3.86 -12.38
N TYR A 659 6.34 4.31 -13.64
CA TYR A 659 5.26 5.02 -14.34
C TYR A 659 4.18 4.09 -14.93
N ALA A 660 4.31 2.76 -14.76
CA ALA A 660 3.30 1.79 -15.17
C ALA A 660 1.86 2.10 -14.71
N PRO A 661 1.60 2.54 -13.45
CA PRO A 661 0.25 2.81 -12.98
C PRO A 661 -0.45 3.93 -13.76
N ASN A 662 0.25 5.03 -14.05
CA ASN A 662 -0.32 6.16 -14.82
C ASN A 662 -0.60 5.74 -16.26
N VAL A 663 0.30 4.97 -16.88
CA VAL A 663 0.08 4.47 -18.24
C VAL A 663 -1.13 3.51 -18.28
N ALA A 664 -1.30 2.66 -17.26
CA ALA A 664 -2.49 1.85 -17.10
C ALA A 664 -3.77 2.71 -16.94
N GLU A 665 -3.78 3.65 -16.00
CA GLU A 665 -4.92 4.53 -15.70
C GLU A 665 -5.38 5.33 -16.94
N HIS A 666 -4.44 5.86 -17.73
CA HIS A 666 -4.74 6.55 -18.99
C HIS A 666 -5.31 5.60 -20.06
N TYR A 667 -4.91 4.32 -20.09
CA TYR A 667 -5.53 3.33 -20.99
C TYR A 667 -6.89 2.82 -20.48
N GLU A 668 -7.12 2.75 -19.17
CA GLU A 668 -8.44 2.45 -18.60
C GLU A 668 -9.45 3.57 -18.87
N LYS A 669 -9.10 4.84 -18.57
CA LYS A 669 -9.95 6.02 -18.83
C LYS A 669 -10.18 6.30 -20.32
N SER A 670 -9.45 5.61 -21.20
CA SER A 670 -9.69 5.61 -22.65
C SER A 670 -10.29 4.32 -23.21
N GLU A 671 -10.64 3.36 -22.35
CA GLU A 671 -11.22 2.05 -22.70
C GLU A 671 -10.35 1.22 -23.68
N ILE A 672 -9.02 1.47 -23.69
CA ILE A 672 -8.03 0.72 -24.45
C ILE A 672 -7.51 -0.43 -23.58
N TRP A 673 -8.46 -1.28 -23.18
CA TRP A 673 -8.30 -2.34 -22.19
C TRP A 673 -7.12 -3.29 -22.45
N ASP A 674 -6.87 -3.64 -23.72
CA ASP A 674 -5.78 -4.54 -24.15
C ASP A 674 -4.39 -3.91 -23.95
N ARG A 675 -4.30 -2.61 -23.64
CA ARG A 675 -3.08 -1.94 -23.18
C ARG A 675 -3.09 -1.67 -21.68
N ALA A 676 -4.24 -1.30 -21.11
CA ALA A 676 -4.40 -1.17 -19.66
C ALA A 676 -3.94 -2.44 -18.93
N LEU A 677 -4.42 -3.61 -19.36
CA LEU A 677 -4.02 -4.91 -18.82
C LEU A 677 -2.50 -5.12 -18.79
N ARG A 678 -1.80 -4.80 -19.88
CA ARG A 678 -0.33 -4.94 -19.96
C ARG A 678 0.42 -4.00 -19.02
N TYR A 679 -0.10 -2.80 -18.78
CA TYR A 679 0.53 -1.86 -17.85
C TYR A 679 0.12 -2.11 -16.39
N LEU A 680 -1.06 -2.67 -16.12
CA LEU A 680 -1.43 -3.17 -14.78
C LEU A 680 -0.53 -4.32 -14.33
N LEU A 681 -0.20 -5.26 -15.22
CA LEU A 681 0.75 -6.36 -14.93
C LEU A 681 2.16 -5.83 -14.63
N ARG A 682 2.61 -4.83 -15.40
CA ARG A 682 3.89 -4.14 -15.15
C ARG A 682 3.88 -3.39 -13.81
N ALA A 683 2.81 -2.68 -13.51
CA ALA A 683 2.61 -2.00 -12.23
C ALA A 683 2.63 -3.00 -11.06
N ALA A 684 2.02 -4.17 -11.21
CA ALA A 684 2.06 -5.24 -10.20
C ALA A 684 3.50 -5.78 -9.98
N VAL A 685 4.27 -5.99 -11.04
CA VAL A 685 5.67 -6.44 -10.95
C VAL A 685 6.58 -5.34 -10.37
N ALA A 686 6.41 -4.08 -10.78
CA ALA A 686 7.12 -2.93 -10.21
C ALA A 686 6.78 -2.73 -8.73
N ALA A 687 5.51 -2.94 -8.34
CA ALA A 687 5.08 -2.94 -6.95
C ALA A 687 5.68 -4.11 -6.14
N ILE A 688 5.87 -5.30 -6.73
CA ILE A 688 6.65 -6.37 -6.07
C ILE A 688 8.11 -5.95 -5.88
N GLN A 689 8.74 -5.34 -6.90
CA GLN A 689 10.15 -4.92 -6.86
C GLN A 689 10.42 -3.76 -5.90
N SER A 690 9.40 -2.92 -5.64
CA SER A 690 9.40 -1.85 -4.62
C SER A 690 8.71 -2.29 -3.31
N PHE A 691 8.42 -3.58 -3.15
CA PHE A 691 7.86 -4.21 -1.94
C PHE A 691 6.49 -3.69 -1.48
N ALA A 692 5.78 -3.00 -2.38
CA ALA A 692 4.42 -2.51 -2.23
C ALA A 692 3.36 -3.62 -2.39
N ASN A 693 3.43 -4.65 -1.54
CA ASN A 693 2.61 -5.88 -1.64
C ASN A 693 1.12 -5.61 -1.84
N GLN A 694 0.54 -4.68 -1.05
CA GLN A 694 -0.87 -4.34 -1.13
C GLN A 694 -1.26 -3.71 -2.47
N GLN A 695 -0.38 -2.89 -3.05
CA GLN A 695 -0.60 -2.27 -4.36
C GLN A 695 -0.41 -3.29 -5.48
N ALA A 696 0.54 -4.22 -5.36
CA ALA A 696 0.66 -5.34 -6.28
C ALA A 696 -0.61 -6.22 -6.30
N ILE A 697 -1.22 -6.47 -5.13
CA ILE A 697 -2.54 -7.12 -5.03
C ILE A 697 -3.64 -6.28 -5.72
N THR A 698 -3.66 -4.96 -5.53
CA THR A 698 -4.60 -4.06 -6.20
C THR A 698 -4.44 -4.12 -7.72
N PHE A 699 -3.22 -4.03 -8.24
CA PHE A 699 -2.93 -4.09 -9.67
C PHE A 699 -3.24 -5.45 -10.29
N TYR A 700 -2.93 -6.56 -9.62
CA TYR A 700 -3.32 -7.90 -10.11
C TYR A 700 -4.84 -8.10 -10.08
N SER A 701 -5.52 -7.62 -9.04
CA SER A 701 -6.98 -7.72 -8.96
C SER A 701 -7.66 -6.88 -10.04
N ARG A 702 -7.15 -5.68 -10.32
CA ARG A 702 -7.63 -4.84 -11.41
C ARG A 702 -7.28 -5.43 -12.79
N ALA A 703 -6.12 -6.07 -12.93
CA ALA A 703 -5.76 -6.82 -14.13
C ALA A 703 -6.73 -7.98 -14.38
N LEU A 704 -7.19 -8.68 -13.32
CA LEU A 704 -8.19 -9.73 -13.43
C LEU A 704 -9.52 -9.19 -13.96
N GLU A 705 -10.05 -8.13 -13.36
CA GLU A 705 -11.28 -7.45 -13.82
C GLU A 705 -11.21 -7.03 -15.29
N VAL A 706 -10.07 -6.45 -15.71
CA VAL A 706 -9.88 -6.03 -17.11
C VAL A 706 -9.74 -7.24 -18.04
N ALA A 707 -9.05 -8.31 -17.64
CA ALA A 707 -8.92 -9.54 -18.41
C ALA A 707 -10.28 -10.24 -18.61
N GLU A 708 -11.10 -10.33 -17.57
CA GLU A 708 -12.48 -10.84 -17.65
C GLU A 708 -13.35 -9.96 -18.56
N MET A 709 -13.25 -8.63 -18.44
CA MET A 709 -14.04 -7.68 -19.24
C MET A 709 -13.72 -7.74 -20.74
N ILE A 710 -12.46 -8.00 -21.13
CA ILE A 710 -12.10 -8.18 -22.55
C ILE A 710 -12.35 -9.60 -23.07
N GLY A 711 -12.52 -10.58 -22.18
CA GLY A 711 -12.82 -11.97 -22.50
C GLY A 711 -11.79 -12.57 -23.45
N ALA A 712 -12.27 -13.16 -24.56
CA ALA A 712 -11.45 -13.81 -25.59
C ALA A 712 -10.48 -12.90 -26.38
N ARG A 713 -10.25 -11.65 -25.94
CA ARG A 713 -9.15 -10.78 -26.40
C ARG A 713 -7.95 -10.78 -25.45
N ALA A 714 -8.12 -11.21 -24.19
CA ALA A 714 -6.99 -11.55 -23.35
C ALA A 714 -6.30 -12.80 -23.93
N ASP A 715 -4.97 -12.85 -23.88
CA ASP A 715 -4.30 -14.14 -23.93
C ASP A 715 -4.72 -14.91 -22.67
N GLU A 716 -5.24 -16.12 -22.81
CA GLU A 716 -5.72 -16.89 -21.68
C GLU A 716 -4.60 -17.24 -20.68
N LYS A 717 -3.33 -17.21 -21.11
CA LYS A 717 -2.17 -17.32 -20.21
C LYS A 717 -2.03 -16.14 -19.24
N THR A 718 -2.58 -14.97 -19.57
CA THR A 718 -2.56 -13.79 -18.69
C THR A 718 -3.23 -14.08 -17.34
N PHE A 719 -4.29 -14.89 -17.32
CA PHE A 719 -4.95 -15.32 -16.08
C PHE A 719 -3.99 -16.13 -15.20
N LEU A 720 -3.16 -17.00 -15.79
CA LEU A 720 -2.15 -17.76 -15.04
C LEU A 720 -1.12 -16.84 -14.41
N GLU A 721 -0.65 -15.80 -15.12
CA GLU A 721 0.30 -14.82 -14.60
C GLU A 721 -0.31 -13.98 -13.46
N ILE A 722 -1.58 -13.59 -13.57
CA ILE A 722 -2.31 -12.85 -12.54
C ILE A 722 -2.46 -13.68 -11.27
N TYR A 723 -3.00 -14.90 -11.38
CA TYR A 723 -3.20 -15.78 -10.23
C TYR A 723 -1.87 -16.19 -9.61
N GLU A 724 -0.85 -16.54 -10.41
CA GLU A 724 0.48 -16.92 -9.88
C GLU A 724 1.18 -15.75 -9.18
N GLY A 725 1.03 -14.52 -9.70
CA GLY A 725 1.57 -13.31 -9.07
C GLY A 725 0.85 -12.98 -7.75
N ARG A 726 -0.48 -12.94 -7.77
CA ARG A 726 -1.28 -12.57 -6.58
C ARG A 726 -1.22 -13.63 -5.48
N ALA A 727 -1.28 -14.93 -5.83
CA ALA A 727 -1.10 -16.03 -4.87
C ALA A 727 0.26 -15.98 -4.14
N LYS A 728 1.34 -15.65 -4.86
CA LYS A 728 2.68 -15.49 -4.26
C LYS A 728 2.74 -14.33 -3.27
N ILE A 729 2.02 -13.23 -3.52
CA ILE A 729 1.95 -12.11 -2.57
C ILE A 729 1.11 -12.49 -1.35
N TYR A 730 -0.08 -13.07 -1.52
CA TYR A 730 -0.89 -13.56 -0.39
C TYR A 730 -0.14 -14.60 0.46
N THR A 731 0.61 -15.52 -0.18
CA THR A 731 1.50 -16.47 0.51
C THR A 731 2.55 -15.76 1.38
N ARG A 732 3.13 -14.65 0.91
CA ARG A 732 4.09 -13.81 1.66
C ARG A 732 3.43 -12.97 2.75
N LEU A 733 2.14 -12.66 2.63
CA LEU A 733 1.39 -11.91 3.63
C LEU A 733 0.78 -12.81 4.73
N GLY A 734 0.74 -14.14 4.51
CA GLY A 734 0.06 -15.08 5.41
C GLY A 734 -1.44 -15.22 5.16
N GLU A 735 -1.95 -14.61 4.08
CA GLU A 735 -3.37 -14.62 3.68
C GLU A 735 -3.71 -15.97 3.02
N ILE A 736 -3.85 -17.00 3.86
CA ILE A 736 -3.87 -18.41 3.45
C ILE A 736 -5.02 -18.71 2.49
N GLN A 737 -6.21 -18.20 2.78
CA GLN A 737 -7.43 -18.55 2.05
C GLN A 737 -7.43 -17.94 0.65
N GLU A 738 -6.94 -16.71 0.54
CA GLU A 738 -6.77 -15.92 -0.67
C GLU A 738 -5.69 -16.53 -1.56
N ALA A 739 -4.54 -16.91 -0.97
CA ALA A 739 -3.47 -17.62 -1.66
C ALA A 739 -3.93 -19.00 -2.19
N MET A 740 -4.67 -19.77 -1.39
CA MET A 740 -5.28 -21.03 -1.83
C MET A 740 -6.24 -20.81 -3.00
N THR A 741 -7.14 -19.84 -2.90
CA THR A 741 -8.13 -19.55 -3.94
C THR A 741 -7.47 -19.18 -5.27
N ASP A 742 -6.42 -18.37 -5.25
CA ASP A 742 -5.68 -18.04 -6.47
C ASP A 742 -4.89 -19.23 -7.04
N TYR A 743 -4.22 -20.05 -6.21
CA TYR A 743 -3.54 -21.26 -6.72
C TYR A 743 -4.54 -22.32 -7.24
N GLU A 744 -5.75 -22.42 -6.69
CA GLU A 744 -6.80 -23.32 -7.20
C GLU A 744 -7.40 -22.79 -8.51
N ALA A 745 -7.62 -21.47 -8.64
CA ALA A 745 -8.04 -20.84 -9.89
C ALA A 745 -6.97 -20.96 -10.99
N MET A 746 -5.69 -20.77 -10.64
CA MET A 746 -4.54 -21.02 -11.51
C MET A 746 -4.51 -22.47 -12.00
N LEU A 747 -4.70 -23.44 -11.09
CA LEU A 747 -4.71 -24.86 -11.44
C LEU A 747 -5.88 -25.22 -12.36
N ALA A 748 -7.08 -24.70 -12.09
CA ALA A 748 -8.25 -24.91 -12.94
C ALA A 748 -8.02 -24.37 -14.36
N LYS A 749 -7.50 -23.14 -14.47
CA LYS A 749 -7.20 -22.54 -15.79
C LYS A 749 -6.05 -23.25 -16.50
N ALA A 750 -5.04 -23.73 -15.78
CA ALA A 750 -3.94 -24.50 -16.34
C ALA A 750 -4.37 -25.89 -16.87
N ILE A 751 -5.40 -26.49 -16.27
CA ILE A 751 -6.04 -27.72 -16.80
C ILE A 751 -6.83 -27.41 -18.07
N GLU A 752 -7.65 -26.34 -18.09
CA GLU A 752 -8.40 -25.91 -19.28
C GLU A 752 -7.47 -25.65 -20.48
N LEU A 753 -6.36 -24.95 -20.25
CA LEU A 753 -5.37 -24.63 -21.28
C LEU A 753 -4.41 -25.78 -21.62
N ASN A 754 -4.49 -26.91 -20.91
CA ASN A 754 -3.55 -28.04 -21.00
C ASN A 754 -2.08 -27.60 -20.77
N ASP A 755 -1.87 -26.55 -19.98
CA ASP A 755 -0.53 -26.05 -19.62
C ASP A 755 -0.02 -26.79 -18.38
N ASP A 756 0.57 -27.96 -18.63
CA ASP A 756 1.14 -28.84 -17.59
C ASP A 756 2.21 -28.13 -16.72
N ALA A 757 2.98 -27.19 -17.29
CA ALA A 757 3.97 -26.43 -16.54
C ALA A 757 3.30 -25.48 -15.53
N ALA A 758 2.19 -24.84 -15.91
CA ALA A 758 1.39 -24.04 -14.98
C ALA A 758 0.65 -24.91 -13.95
N GLN A 759 0.13 -26.08 -14.33
CA GLN A 759 -0.44 -27.05 -13.37
C GLN A 759 0.58 -27.42 -12.29
N MET A 760 1.81 -27.74 -12.69
CA MET A 760 2.91 -28.06 -11.77
C MET A 760 3.24 -26.89 -10.83
N ARG A 761 3.35 -25.65 -11.34
CA ARG A 761 3.63 -24.48 -10.49
C ARG A 761 2.49 -24.19 -9.50
N ALA A 762 1.23 -24.28 -9.92
CA ALA A 762 0.07 -24.12 -9.05
C ALA A 762 0.03 -25.16 -7.92
N LEU A 763 0.32 -26.43 -8.25
CA LEU A 763 0.40 -27.52 -7.28
C LEU A 763 1.58 -27.33 -6.31
N ASN A 764 2.74 -26.86 -6.76
CA ASN A 764 3.88 -26.55 -5.89
C ASN A 764 3.62 -25.34 -4.98
N GLY A 765 2.96 -24.30 -5.47
CA GLY A 765 2.55 -23.14 -4.68
C GLY A 765 1.62 -23.54 -3.53
N ASN A 766 0.55 -24.28 -3.84
CA ASN A 766 -0.34 -24.86 -2.83
C ASN A 766 0.40 -25.81 -1.86
N GLY A 767 1.31 -26.66 -2.36
CA GLY A 767 2.12 -27.54 -1.51
C GLY A 767 2.99 -26.78 -0.51
N ALA A 768 3.65 -25.70 -0.95
CA ALA A 768 4.48 -24.85 -0.11
C ALA A 768 3.65 -24.09 0.95
N LEU A 769 2.49 -23.54 0.55
CA LEU A 769 1.56 -22.87 1.45
C LEU A 769 1.02 -23.83 2.54
N GLN A 770 0.63 -25.05 2.17
CA GLN A 770 0.19 -26.04 3.16
C GLN A 770 1.34 -26.51 4.07
N ALA A 771 2.60 -26.47 3.59
CA ALA A 771 3.77 -26.78 4.41
C ALA A 771 4.12 -25.67 5.41
N SER A 772 4.02 -24.39 5.02
CA SER A 772 4.27 -23.25 5.93
C SER A 772 3.24 -23.16 7.06
N HIS A 773 2.00 -23.59 6.81
CA HIS A 773 0.93 -23.66 7.81
C HIS A 773 0.73 -25.06 8.43
N LEU A 774 1.77 -25.91 8.40
CA LEU A 774 1.84 -27.19 9.13
C LEU A 774 0.77 -28.23 8.74
N ASN A 775 0.05 -28.03 7.64
CA ASN A 775 -0.94 -28.95 7.07
C ASN A 775 -0.25 -30.10 6.30
N PHE A 776 0.65 -30.79 6.99
CA PHE A 776 1.64 -31.70 6.42
C PHE A 776 1.04 -32.79 5.52
N ALA A 777 -0.09 -33.39 5.94
CA ALA A 777 -0.77 -34.44 5.17
C ALA A 777 -1.33 -33.95 3.82
N LEU A 778 -1.61 -32.65 3.68
CA LEU A 778 -2.11 -32.04 2.44
C LEU A 778 -0.97 -31.52 1.57
N ALA A 779 0.06 -30.92 2.17
CA ALA A 779 1.29 -30.50 1.50
C ALA A 779 1.93 -31.64 0.68
N SER A 780 2.11 -32.82 1.30
CA SER A 780 2.66 -34.01 0.63
C SER A 780 1.86 -34.43 -0.60
N GLN A 781 0.52 -34.35 -0.55
CA GLN A 781 -0.33 -34.68 -1.69
C GLN A 781 -0.17 -33.69 -2.84
N TYR A 782 -0.03 -32.40 -2.56
CA TYR A 782 0.20 -31.38 -3.60
C TYR A 782 1.58 -31.55 -4.26
N PHE A 783 2.65 -31.74 -3.48
CA PHE A 783 3.99 -31.99 -4.03
C PHE A 783 4.05 -33.30 -4.85
N GLN A 784 3.41 -34.39 -4.40
CA GLN A 784 3.37 -35.65 -5.16
C GLN A 784 2.60 -35.50 -6.49
N LYS A 785 1.51 -34.72 -6.52
CA LYS A 785 0.81 -34.35 -7.76
C LYS A 785 1.72 -33.53 -8.68
N ALA A 786 2.38 -32.50 -8.15
CA ALA A 786 3.30 -31.66 -8.91
C ALA A 786 4.45 -32.48 -9.54
N LEU A 787 5.09 -33.34 -8.75
CA LEU A 787 6.17 -34.24 -9.20
C LEU A 787 5.71 -35.20 -10.30
N THR A 788 4.46 -35.67 -10.22
CA THR A 788 3.85 -36.53 -11.24
C THR A 788 3.68 -35.78 -12.57
N VAL A 789 3.27 -34.51 -12.53
CA VAL A 789 3.19 -33.65 -13.73
C VAL A 789 4.58 -33.32 -14.25
N ALA A 790 5.52 -32.92 -13.39
CA ALA A 790 6.91 -32.62 -13.75
C ALA A 790 7.59 -33.79 -14.47
N ARG A 791 7.43 -35.02 -13.94
CA ARG A 791 7.91 -36.26 -14.57
C ARG A 791 7.16 -36.62 -15.85
N ARG A 792 5.88 -36.24 -16.02
CA ARG A 792 5.10 -36.42 -17.26
C ARG A 792 5.64 -35.57 -18.41
N ILE A 793 5.99 -34.31 -18.14
CA ILE A 793 6.53 -33.38 -19.15
C ILE A 793 8.05 -33.44 -19.32
N GLY A 794 8.76 -34.07 -18.37
CA GLY A 794 10.22 -34.17 -18.40
C GLY A 794 10.95 -32.90 -17.93
N ASP A 795 10.26 -31.99 -17.24
CA ASP A 795 10.84 -30.75 -16.72
C ASP A 795 11.78 -31.07 -15.55
N LYS A 796 13.09 -31.08 -15.83
CA LYS A 796 14.14 -31.35 -14.85
C LYS A 796 14.29 -30.25 -13.80
N SER A 797 13.98 -29.00 -14.12
CA SER A 797 14.00 -27.89 -13.15
C SER A 797 12.81 -28.03 -12.19
N GLY A 798 11.61 -28.23 -12.74
CA GLY A 798 10.40 -28.49 -11.98
C GLY A 798 10.48 -29.74 -11.09
N ILE A 799 11.12 -30.82 -11.58
CA ILE A 799 11.44 -32.01 -10.77
C ILE A 799 12.34 -31.62 -9.59
N ALA A 800 13.44 -30.90 -9.81
CA ALA A 800 14.37 -30.52 -8.76
C ALA A 800 13.73 -29.61 -7.69
N ASP A 801 13.01 -28.57 -8.10
CA ASP A 801 12.31 -27.66 -7.18
C ASP A 801 11.24 -28.40 -6.34
N THR A 802 10.46 -29.28 -6.98
CA THR A 802 9.44 -30.08 -6.27
C THR A 802 10.07 -31.02 -5.25
N LEU A 803 11.16 -31.69 -5.63
CA LEU A 803 11.86 -32.65 -4.77
C LEU A 803 12.60 -31.99 -3.61
N ASN A 804 13.13 -30.78 -3.79
CA ASN A 804 13.71 -29.99 -2.69
C ASN A 804 12.64 -29.65 -1.64
N GLN A 805 11.46 -29.19 -2.07
CA GLN A 805 10.35 -28.91 -1.15
C GLN A 805 9.83 -30.19 -0.47
N LEU A 806 9.73 -31.30 -1.21
CA LEU A 806 9.31 -32.59 -0.68
C LEU A 806 10.36 -33.21 0.27
N GLY A 807 11.66 -32.96 0.04
CA GLY A 807 12.75 -33.38 0.92
C GLY A 807 12.75 -32.61 2.23
N ASN A 808 12.62 -31.28 2.17
CA ASN A 808 12.45 -30.41 3.35
C ASN A 808 11.21 -30.82 4.17
N PHE A 809 10.12 -31.14 3.49
CA PHE A 809 8.91 -31.69 4.10
C PHE A 809 9.18 -33.02 4.83
N TYR A 810 9.82 -34.01 4.18
CA TYR A 810 10.09 -35.29 4.82
C TYR A 810 11.07 -35.18 6.00
N TYR A 811 12.04 -34.27 5.96
CA TYR A 811 12.90 -33.94 7.10
C TYR A 811 12.07 -33.47 8.32
N GLN A 812 11.14 -32.52 8.14
CA GLN A 812 10.28 -32.02 9.24
C GLN A 812 9.30 -33.10 9.78
N MET A 813 9.02 -34.12 8.98
CA MET A 813 8.21 -35.28 9.37
C MET A 813 9.02 -36.46 9.95
N GLY A 814 10.36 -36.33 10.04
CA GLY A 814 11.25 -37.38 10.55
C GLY A 814 11.58 -38.50 9.57
N GLY A 815 11.20 -38.36 8.29
CA GLY A 815 11.44 -39.37 7.24
C GLY A 815 12.78 -39.17 6.52
N LEU A 816 13.90 -39.32 7.23
CA LEU A 816 15.23 -38.99 6.71
C LEU A 816 15.63 -39.77 5.44
N ASP A 817 15.23 -41.04 5.31
CA ASP A 817 15.44 -41.82 4.08
C ASP A 817 14.69 -41.23 2.86
N LEU A 818 13.45 -40.79 3.07
CA LEU A 818 12.64 -40.17 2.02
C LEU A 818 13.16 -38.79 1.66
N ALA A 819 13.62 -38.01 2.65
CA ALA A 819 14.30 -36.74 2.43
C ALA A 819 15.58 -36.92 1.60
N THR A 820 16.45 -37.85 2.00
CA THR A 820 17.68 -38.22 1.29
C THR A 820 17.41 -38.64 -0.16
N SER A 821 16.38 -39.47 -0.37
CA SER A 821 15.97 -39.91 -1.71
C SER A 821 15.54 -38.73 -2.58
N CYS A 822 14.70 -37.82 -2.04
CA CYS A 822 14.23 -36.65 -2.77
C CYS A 822 15.37 -35.69 -3.12
N PHE A 823 16.21 -35.32 -2.14
CA PHE A 823 17.33 -34.40 -2.40
C PHE A 823 18.37 -35.00 -3.36
N ARG A 824 18.63 -36.31 -3.33
CA ARG A 824 19.54 -36.96 -4.29
C ARG A 824 19.01 -36.86 -5.72
N GLU A 825 17.74 -37.21 -5.96
CA GLU A 825 17.12 -37.05 -7.29
C GLU A 825 17.03 -35.56 -7.70
N ALA A 826 16.87 -34.64 -6.74
CA ALA A 826 16.91 -33.19 -7.00
C ALA A 826 18.30 -32.70 -7.44
N SER A 827 19.38 -33.14 -6.78
CA SER A 827 20.76 -32.81 -7.17
C SER A 827 21.12 -33.40 -8.53
N GLU A 828 20.74 -34.65 -8.79
CA GLU A 828 20.89 -35.28 -10.12
C GLU A 828 20.12 -34.49 -11.20
N ALA A 829 18.85 -34.16 -10.97
CA ALA A 829 18.01 -33.46 -11.93
C ALA A 829 18.52 -32.04 -12.24
N SER A 830 18.82 -31.25 -11.20
CA SER A 830 19.37 -29.90 -11.33
C SER A 830 20.75 -29.89 -11.99
N THR A 831 21.59 -30.88 -11.71
CA THR A 831 22.90 -31.06 -12.38
C THR A 831 22.74 -31.28 -13.88
N THR A 832 21.75 -32.06 -14.35
CA THR A 832 21.56 -32.27 -15.81
C THR A 832 21.11 -31.03 -16.58
N VAL A 833 20.68 -29.96 -15.90
CA VAL A 833 20.27 -28.68 -16.51
C VAL A 833 21.14 -27.49 -16.09
N ASN A 834 22.19 -27.70 -15.29
CA ASN A 834 23.04 -26.66 -14.71
C ASN A 834 22.27 -25.63 -13.84
N TYR A 835 21.26 -26.09 -13.10
CA TYR A 835 20.44 -25.24 -12.23
C TYR A 835 21.07 -25.13 -10.83
N ASP A 836 22.13 -24.33 -10.74
CA ASP A 836 22.99 -24.18 -9.55
C ASP A 836 22.23 -23.92 -8.23
N LEU A 837 21.11 -23.17 -8.23
CA LEU A 837 20.35 -22.83 -7.03
C LEU A 837 19.54 -24.02 -6.47
N ALA A 838 18.85 -24.78 -7.34
CA ALA A 838 18.16 -26.00 -6.92
C ALA A 838 19.16 -27.10 -6.54
N ARG A 839 20.33 -27.15 -7.19
CA ARG A 839 21.43 -28.02 -6.78
C ARG A 839 21.93 -27.64 -5.39
N LEU A 840 22.24 -26.38 -5.14
CA LEU A 840 22.69 -25.90 -3.83
C LEU A 840 21.69 -26.25 -2.71
N THR A 841 20.40 -26.08 -2.97
CA THR A 841 19.32 -26.42 -2.03
C THR A 841 19.25 -27.93 -1.75
N ALA A 842 19.46 -28.77 -2.77
CA ALA A 842 19.53 -30.21 -2.63
C ALA A 842 20.78 -30.67 -1.85
N GLU A 843 21.93 -30.04 -2.11
CA GLU A 843 23.19 -30.35 -1.42
C GLU A 843 23.12 -29.96 0.06
N ASP A 844 22.60 -28.78 0.40
CA ASP A 844 22.32 -28.33 1.77
C ASP A 844 21.38 -29.30 2.50
N GLY A 845 20.26 -29.68 1.87
CA GLY A 845 19.32 -30.67 2.42
C GLY A 845 19.96 -32.02 2.73
N LEU A 846 20.79 -32.55 1.81
CA LEU A 846 21.55 -33.78 2.02
C LEU A 846 22.57 -33.65 3.17
N ALA A 847 23.33 -32.55 3.22
CA ALA A 847 24.33 -32.33 4.29
C ALA A 847 23.66 -32.22 5.66
N LYS A 848 22.50 -31.57 5.72
CA LYS A 848 21.70 -31.48 6.94
C LYS A 848 21.17 -32.85 7.40
N VAL A 849 20.73 -33.71 6.48
CA VAL A 849 20.30 -35.08 6.83
C VAL A 849 21.47 -35.93 7.34
N MET A 850 22.64 -35.85 6.70
CA MET A 850 23.87 -36.52 7.17
C MET A 850 24.22 -36.14 8.62
N LEU A 851 24.03 -34.87 9.01
CA LEU A 851 24.29 -34.39 10.35
C LEU A 851 23.38 -35.06 11.39
N GLU A 852 22.05 -35.08 11.19
CA GLU A 852 21.12 -35.75 12.11
C GLU A 852 21.39 -37.26 12.19
N GLN A 853 21.77 -37.88 11.06
CA GLN A 853 22.17 -39.29 10.96
C GLN A 853 23.50 -39.62 11.65
N GLY A 854 24.24 -38.63 12.15
CA GLY A 854 25.50 -38.81 12.89
C GLY A 854 26.76 -38.72 12.03
N GLU A 855 26.66 -38.53 10.71
CA GLU A 855 27.81 -38.29 9.82
C GLU A 855 28.29 -36.82 9.91
N ILE A 856 28.47 -36.31 11.14
CA ILE A 856 28.62 -34.88 11.43
C ILE A 856 29.86 -34.28 10.75
N ASN A 857 31.03 -34.91 10.90
CA ASN A 857 32.27 -34.40 10.27
C ASN A 857 32.17 -34.41 8.73
N ALA A 858 31.59 -35.44 8.13
CA ALA A 858 31.38 -35.51 6.67
C ALA A 858 30.33 -34.49 6.16
N SER A 859 29.38 -34.08 7.02
CA SER A 859 28.48 -32.95 6.77
C SER A 859 29.24 -31.62 6.80
N LEU A 860 30.08 -31.40 7.82
CA LEU A 860 30.89 -30.19 7.99
C LEU A 860 31.91 -29.99 6.84
N ASP A 861 32.66 -31.03 6.46
CA ASP A 861 33.58 -31.02 5.31
C ASP A 861 32.89 -30.53 4.04
N ARG A 862 31.69 -31.05 3.76
CA ARG A 862 30.88 -30.74 2.58
C ARG A 862 30.24 -29.35 2.65
N TYR A 863 29.93 -28.87 3.86
CA TYR A 863 29.57 -27.47 4.06
C TYR A 863 30.72 -26.51 3.76
N GLU A 864 31.93 -26.80 4.24
CA GLU A 864 33.11 -25.95 4.04
C GLU A 864 33.54 -25.92 2.56
N HIS A 865 33.61 -27.07 1.90
CA HIS A 865 34.25 -27.20 0.59
C HIS A 865 33.31 -27.06 -0.62
N ASP A 866 32.05 -27.51 -0.52
CA ASP A 866 31.11 -27.48 -1.65
C ASP A 866 30.02 -26.40 -1.48
N ILE A 867 29.30 -26.41 -0.35
CA ILE A 867 28.01 -25.70 -0.20
C ILE A 867 28.20 -24.21 0.10
N MET A 868 29.00 -23.84 1.11
CA MET A 868 29.21 -22.43 1.45
C MET A 868 29.98 -21.65 0.37
N PRO A 869 31.01 -22.20 -0.30
CA PRO A 869 31.68 -21.51 -1.42
C PRO A 869 30.74 -21.26 -2.59
N LEU A 870 29.83 -22.20 -2.90
CA LEU A 870 28.81 -22.03 -3.92
C LEU A 870 27.79 -20.96 -3.51
N SER A 871 27.31 -20.97 -2.26
CA SER A 871 26.39 -19.98 -1.71
C SER A 871 26.96 -18.55 -1.79
N ARG A 872 28.23 -18.38 -1.38
CA ARG A 872 28.97 -17.11 -1.46
C ARG A 872 29.18 -16.68 -2.92
N ARG A 873 29.53 -17.59 -3.84
CA ARG A 873 29.69 -17.32 -5.28
C ARG A 873 28.39 -16.85 -5.96
N LEU A 874 27.24 -17.41 -5.56
CA LEU A 874 25.93 -17.05 -6.10
C LEU A 874 25.32 -15.79 -5.46
N GLY A 875 25.95 -15.22 -4.42
CA GLY A 875 25.36 -14.14 -3.61
C GLY A 875 24.13 -14.57 -2.81
N TYR A 876 23.87 -15.87 -2.67
CA TYR A 876 22.65 -16.41 -2.05
C TYR A 876 22.75 -16.42 -0.52
N ARG A 877 22.75 -15.22 0.07
CA ARG A 877 22.98 -14.96 1.50
C ARG A 877 22.01 -15.72 2.41
N SER A 878 20.72 -15.78 2.09
CA SER A 878 19.75 -16.57 2.88
C SER A 878 20.07 -18.08 2.88
N GLY A 879 20.63 -18.61 1.80
CA GLY A 879 21.12 -20.00 1.76
C GLY A 879 22.35 -20.17 2.64
N LEU A 880 23.33 -19.28 2.50
CA LEU A 880 24.53 -19.26 3.35
C LEU A 880 24.18 -19.23 4.85
N MET A 881 23.18 -18.44 5.25
CA MET A 881 22.72 -18.35 6.65
C MET A 881 22.02 -19.64 7.13
N ASN A 882 21.28 -20.35 6.26
CA ASN A 882 20.77 -21.68 6.58
C ASN A 882 21.91 -22.69 6.77
N SER A 883 22.90 -22.70 5.86
CA SER A 883 24.05 -23.61 5.89
C SER A 883 24.95 -23.36 7.11
N LEU A 884 25.27 -22.09 7.42
CA LEU A 884 26.04 -21.72 8.61
C LEU A 884 25.32 -22.12 9.91
N TYR A 885 23.99 -22.07 9.97
CA TYR A 885 23.22 -22.57 11.11
C TYR A 885 23.37 -24.09 11.30
N SER A 886 23.35 -24.87 10.22
CA SER A 886 23.66 -26.32 10.28
C SER A 886 25.11 -26.57 10.74
N VAL A 887 26.07 -25.78 10.26
CA VAL A 887 27.48 -25.84 10.69
C VAL A 887 27.62 -25.55 12.19
N LEU A 888 26.96 -24.51 12.69
CA LEU A 888 26.92 -24.16 14.13
C LEU A 888 26.41 -25.33 14.97
N MET A 889 25.29 -25.95 14.58
CA MET A 889 24.74 -27.13 15.26
C MET A 889 25.75 -28.30 15.27
N GLY A 890 26.37 -28.61 14.14
CA GLY A 890 27.36 -29.68 14.01
C GLY A 890 28.59 -29.45 14.89
N GLN A 891 29.15 -28.23 14.87
CA GLN A 891 30.30 -27.82 15.69
C GLN A 891 30.00 -27.93 17.19
N VAL A 892 28.78 -27.61 17.64
CA VAL A 892 28.36 -27.78 19.04
C VAL A 892 28.25 -29.27 19.42
N PHE A 893 27.74 -30.13 18.53
CA PHE A 893 27.62 -31.58 18.79
C PHE A 893 28.97 -32.30 18.89
N ILE A 894 29.96 -31.95 18.06
CA ILE A 894 31.33 -32.50 18.17
C ILE A 894 32.19 -31.79 19.25
N ALA A 895 31.65 -30.78 19.94
CA ALA A 895 32.33 -29.93 20.93
C ALA A 895 33.46 -29.02 20.41
N ASN A 896 33.42 -28.60 19.13
CA ASN A 896 34.27 -27.53 18.57
C ASN A 896 33.77 -26.12 18.97
N TYR A 897 33.63 -25.86 20.27
CA TYR A 897 32.96 -24.66 20.79
C TYR A 897 33.59 -23.32 20.36
N GLN A 898 34.91 -23.29 20.09
CA GLN A 898 35.58 -22.08 19.60
C GLN A 898 35.18 -21.74 18.14
N GLU A 899 34.96 -22.75 17.31
CA GLU A 899 34.51 -22.56 15.93
C GLU A 899 33.01 -22.24 15.91
N ALA A 900 32.23 -22.90 16.78
CA ALA A 900 30.80 -22.59 16.97
C ALA A 900 30.56 -21.12 17.32
N ASP A 901 31.34 -20.53 18.24
CA ASP A 901 31.24 -19.10 18.56
C ASP A 901 31.59 -18.21 17.35
N ALA A 902 32.65 -18.53 16.60
CA ALA A 902 33.01 -17.80 15.38
C ALA A 902 31.91 -17.88 14.29
N THR A 903 31.34 -19.07 14.06
CA THR A 903 30.22 -19.30 13.14
C THR A 903 28.98 -18.53 13.57
N ALA A 904 28.66 -18.51 14.87
CA ALA A 904 27.55 -17.75 15.42
C ALA A 904 27.77 -16.23 15.30
N GLN A 905 29.02 -15.75 15.42
CA GLN A 905 29.36 -14.35 15.18
C GLN A 905 29.24 -13.97 13.70
N GLU A 906 29.68 -14.81 12.75
CA GLU A 906 29.42 -14.58 11.31
C GLU A 906 27.91 -14.53 11.02
N LEU A 907 27.13 -15.44 11.61
CA LEU A 907 25.67 -15.44 11.50
C LEU A 907 25.02 -14.18 12.05
N LEU A 908 25.37 -13.74 13.26
CA LEU A 908 24.79 -12.53 13.88
C LEU A 908 25.20 -11.26 13.13
N GLU A 909 26.41 -11.20 12.57
CA GLU A 909 26.88 -10.15 11.67
C GLU A 909 26.06 -10.12 10.36
N LEU A 910 25.79 -11.29 9.76
CA LEU A 910 24.95 -11.42 8.56
C LEU A 910 23.47 -11.08 8.82
N HIS A 911 22.92 -11.43 9.98
CA HIS A 911 21.57 -11.04 10.41
C HIS A 911 21.47 -9.52 10.64
N LYS A 912 22.43 -8.93 11.37
CA LYS A 912 22.49 -7.47 11.55
C LYS A 912 22.52 -6.71 10.23
N LYS A 913 23.33 -7.20 9.29
CA LYS A 913 23.45 -6.62 7.96
C LYS A 913 22.17 -6.79 7.17
N SER A 914 21.69 -8.02 7.00
CA SER A 914 20.52 -8.33 6.15
C SER A 914 19.17 -7.84 6.69
N GLY A 915 19.05 -7.49 7.97
CA GLY A 915 17.78 -7.08 8.58
C GLY A 915 16.74 -8.18 8.75
N ASP A 916 17.02 -9.40 8.27
CA ASP A 916 16.35 -10.64 8.68
C ASP A 916 16.80 -10.94 10.12
N PHE A 917 15.86 -11.07 11.06
CA PHE A 917 16.15 -11.52 12.43
C PHE A 917 15.47 -12.86 12.77
N TYR A 918 14.90 -13.54 11.76
CA TYR A 918 14.05 -14.71 11.93
C TYR A 918 14.78 -15.91 12.53
N ARG A 919 16.07 -16.09 12.22
CA ARG A 919 16.86 -17.25 12.71
C ARG A 919 17.69 -16.94 13.97
N VAL A 920 17.67 -15.70 14.46
CA VAL A 920 18.44 -15.28 15.65
C VAL A 920 18.07 -16.08 16.91
N PRO A 921 16.80 -16.43 17.19
CA PRO A 921 16.45 -17.36 18.26
C PRO A 921 17.21 -18.69 18.19
N LEU A 922 17.28 -19.29 17.01
CA LEU A 922 17.93 -20.60 16.81
C LEU A 922 19.45 -20.50 17.02
N ILE A 923 20.08 -19.42 16.56
CA ILE A 923 21.52 -19.16 16.80
C ILE A 923 21.81 -19.04 18.30
N LYS A 924 20.99 -18.26 19.00
CA LYS A 924 21.06 -18.08 20.46
C LYS A 924 20.91 -19.40 21.21
N TYR A 925 20.08 -20.32 20.74
CA TYR A 925 19.93 -21.63 21.36
C TYR A 925 21.21 -22.49 21.31
N TYR A 926 21.89 -22.56 20.16
CA TYR A 926 23.14 -23.33 20.05
C TYR A 926 24.33 -22.62 20.71
N GLN A 927 24.38 -21.28 20.71
CA GLN A 927 25.34 -20.53 21.54
C GLN A 927 25.13 -20.83 23.04
N GLY A 928 23.90 -20.73 23.53
CA GLY A 928 23.56 -21.02 24.92
C GLY A 928 23.88 -22.46 25.33
N LEU A 929 23.67 -23.43 24.43
CA LEU A 929 24.02 -24.84 24.65
C LEU A 929 25.55 -25.07 24.69
N ALA A 930 26.32 -24.38 23.84
CA ALA A 930 27.79 -24.41 23.91
C ALA A 930 28.33 -23.85 25.24
N LEU A 931 27.82 -22.69 25.65
CA LEU A 931 28.14 -22.05 26.93
C LEU A 931 27.82 -22.97 28.12
N LEU A 932 26.69 -23.68 28.06
CA LEU A 932 26.26 -24.63 29.10
C LEU A 932 27.29 -25.76 29.31
N TYR A 933 27.73 -26.42 28.23
CA TYR A 933 28.72 -27.51 28.32
C TYR A 933 30.10 -27.02 28.80
N GLN A 934 30.50 -25.82 28.39
CA GLN A 934 31.72 -25.15 28.88
C GLN A 934 31.61 -24.68 30.34
N GLY A 935 30.42 -24.70 30.95
CA GLY A 935 30.19 -24.29 32.34
C GLY A 935 29.99 -22.78 32.55
N TYR A 936 29.70 -22.03 31.50
CA TYR A 936 29.29 -20.61 31.55
C TYR A 936 27.77 -20.55 31.81
N LEU A 937 27.38 -20.80 33.06
CA LEU A 937 26.00 -21.19 33.42
C LEU A 937 25.00 -20.02 33.31
N ASP A 938 25.28 -18.86 33.89
CA ASP A 938 24.41 -17.68 33.74
C ASP A 938 24.52 -17.07 32.33
N GLU A 939 25.70 -17.09 31.70
CA GLU A 939 25.86 -16.61 30.31
C GLU A 939 25.04 -17.46 29.34
N SER A 940 25.02 -18.78 29.53
CA SER A 940 24.14 -19.72 28.82
C SER A 940 22.67 -19.31 28.98
N ARG A 941 22.18 -19.18 30.21
CA ARG A 941 20.77 -18.88 30.50
C ARG A 941 20.32 -17.54 29.92
N ASN A 942 21.14 -16.50 30.04
CA ASN A 942 20.85 -15.20 29.46
C ASN A 942 20.75 -15.30 27.92
N THR A 943 21.70 -16.01 27.28
CA THR A 943 21.68 -16.22 25.83
C THR A 943 20.46 -17.01 25.37
N LEU A 944 20.06 -18.06 26.12
CA LEU A 944 18.86 -18.84 25.83
C LEU A 944 17.57 -18.01 26.01
N GLN A 945 17.49 -17.17 27.05
CA GLN A 945 16.35 -16.31 27.31
C GLN A 945 16.21 -15.18 26.27
N GLU A 946 17.32 -14.57 25.84
CA GLU A 946 17.33 -13.64 24.70
C GLU A 946 16.75 -14.30 23.44
N GLY A 947 17.16 -15.54 23.14
CA GLY A 947 16.62 -16.30 22.01
C GLY A 947 15.12 -16.59 22.14
N LEU A 948 14.66 -16.96 23.34
CA LEU A 948 13.25 -17.26 23.61
C LEU A 948 12.38 -16.01 23.48
N THR A 949 12.77 -14.89 24.09
CA THR A 949 12.02 -13.63 24.00
C THR A 949 11.94 -13.12 22.55
N LEU A 950 13.03 -13.22 21.78
CA LEU A 950 13.01 -12.92 20.34
C LEU A 950 12.11 -13.87 19.54
N ALA A 951 11.91 -15.13 19.96
CA ALA A 951 10.96 -16.04 19.33
C ALA A 951 9.51 -15.73 19.70
N GLU A 952 9.26 -15.25 20.92
CA GLU A 952 7.94 -14.81 21.41
C GLU A 952 7.51 -13.50 20.73
N GLU A 953 8.39 -12.50 20.62
CA GLU A 953 8.17 -11.24 19.87
C GLU A 953 7.90 -11.47 18.37
N GLN A 954 8.34 -12.60 17.82
CA GLN A 954 8.16 -12.98 16.42
C GLN A 954 7.10 -14.08 16.22
N GLU A 955 6.35 -14.44 17.27
CA GLU A 955 5.30 -15.48 17.30
C GLU A 955 5.73 -16.87 16.77
N GLN A 956 7.04 -17.16 16.76
CA GLN A 956 7.60 -18.36 16.15
C GLN A 956 7.39 -19.61 17.00
N LYS A 957 6.19 -20.22 16.95
CA LYS A 957 5.82 -21.39 17.76
C LYS A 957 6.86 -22.53 17.79
N SER A 958 7.51 -22.85 16.68
CA SER A 958 8.59 -23.85 16.61
C SER A 958 9.86 -23.44 17.37
N SER A 959 10.29 -22.18 17.20
CA SER A 959 11.43 -21.61 17.91
C SER A 959 11.12 -21.42 19.40
N ILE A 960 9.89 -21.06 19.78
CA ILE A 960 9.43 -20.99 21.18
C ILE A 960 9.48 -22.39 21.82
N ALA A 961 8.95 -23.42 21.15
CA ALA A 961 8.98 -24.79 21.66
C ALA A 961 10.41 -25.29 21.92
N LEU A 962 11.33 -25.02 20.99
CA LEU A 962 12.74 -25.40 21.12
C LEU A 962 13.49 -24.58 22.20
N GLY A 963 13.19 -23.28 22.31
CA GLY A 963 13.76 -22.40 23.34
C GLY A 963 13.37 -22.82 24.76
N LEU A 964 12.09 -23.15 24.96
CA LEU A 964 11.58 -23.69 26.22
C LEU A 964 12.23 -25.04 26.58
N ALA A 965 12.55 -25.89 25.61
CA ALA A 965 13.28 -27.13 25.86
C ALA A 965 14.71 -26.86 26.38
N TRP A 966 15.46 -25.97 25.71
CA TRP A 966 16.84 -25.67 26.14
C TRP A 966 16.90 -24.87 27.44
N MET A 967 15.98 -23.92 27.66
CA MET A 967 15.81 -23.24 28.95
C MET A 967 15.50 -24.25 30.06
N GLY A 968 14.57 -25.18 29.82
CA GLY A 968 14.25 -26.25 30.76
C GLY A 968 15.46 -27.11 31.10
N TYR A 969 16.22 -27.54 30.09
CA TYR A 969 17.45 -28.31 30.27
C TYR A 969 18.53 -27.55 31.07
N SER A 970 18.70 -26.25 30.83
CA SER A 970 19.64 -25.40 31.57
C SER A 970 19.21 -25.20 33.03
N ASN A 971 17.92 -24.93 33.27
CA ASN A 971 17.36 -24.80 34.62
C ASN A 971 17.46 -26.11 35.43
N LEU A 972 17.18 -27.26 34.83
CA LEU A 972 17.39 -28.59 35.44
C LEU A 972 18.86 -28.85 35.80
N THR A 973 19.80 -28.31 35.01
CA THR A 973 21.25 -28.47 35.21
C THR A 973 21.77 -27.66 36.40
N VAL A 974 21.20 -26.48 36.67
CA VAL A 974 21.53 -25.65 37.86
C VAL A 974 20.69 -25.99 39.11
N GLY A 975 19.80 -26.99 39.02
CA GLY A 975 18.98 -27.47 40.14
C GLY A 975 17.65 -26.73 40.35
N GLN A 976 17.22 -25.87 39.43
CA GLN A 976 15.87 -25.27 39.44
C GLN A 976 14.88 -26.22 38.78
N THR A 977 14.49 -27.27 39.53
CA THR A 977 13.70 -28.39 39.00
C THR A 977 12.29 -28.02 38.54
N ASP A 978 11.65 -27.11 39.24
CA ASP A 978 10.22 -26.82 39.07
C ASP A 978 9.99 -25.90 37.86
N GLU A 979 10.82 -24.86 37.73
CA GLU A 979 10.93 -24.03 36.52
C GLU A 979 11.29 -24.88 35.29
N GLY A 980 12.28 -25.78 35.45
CA GLY A 980 12.74 -26.67 34.40
C GLY A 980 11.67 -27.63 33.90
N LEU A 981 10.84 -28.17 34.80
CA LEU A 981 9.66 -28.97 34.44
C LEU A 981 8.61 -28.13 33.73
N GLN A 982 8.24 -26.97 34.27
CA GLN A 982 7.19 -26.11 33.69
C GLN A 982 7.51 -25.75 32.23
N GLN A 983 8.77 -25.41 31.94
CA GLN A 983 9.25 -25.12 30.59
C GLN A 983 9.23 -26.36 29.70
N ALA A 984 9.69 -27.52 30.19
CA ALA A 984 9.64 -28.78 29.43
C ALA A 984 8.20 -29.22 29.09
N GLU A 985 7.26 -29.10 30.02
CA GLU A 985 5.85 -29.41 29.77
C GLU A 985 5.21 -28.43 28.78
N GLN A 986 5.53 -27.13 28.86
CA GLN A 986 5.05 -26.12 27.90
C GLN A 986 5.62 -26.34 26.50
N SER A 987 6.91 -26.68 26.42
CA SER A 987 7.62 -27.06 25.21
C SER A 987 6.96 -28.25 24.50
N VAL A 988 6.69 -29.34 25.23
CA VAL A 988 6.02 -30.54 24.68
C VAL A 988 4.58 -30.27 24.24
N ARG A 989 3.80 -29.46 25.00
CA ARG A 989 2.45 -29.06 24.57
C ARG A 989 2.49 -28.33 23.22
N LEU A 990 3.37 -27.35 23.08
CA LEU A 990 3.52 -26.57 21.85
C LEU A 990 4.05 -27.42 20.68
N ALA A 991 4.95 -28.37 20.95
CA ALA A 991 5.41 -29.33 19.95
C ALA A 991 4.28 -30.24 19.42
N HIS A 992 3.34 -30.66 20.27
CA HIS A 992 2.16 -31.40 19.84
C HIS A 992 1.17 -30.53 19.03
N GLU A 993 0.98 -29.25 19.39
CA GLU A 993 0.19 -28.31 18.57
C GLU A 993 0.78 -28.09 17.18
N LEU A 994 2.11 -28.14 17.04
CA LEU A 994 2.81 -28.03 15.76
C LEU A 994 2.68 -29.27 14.86
N GLY A 995 2.26 -30.42 15.39
CA GLY A 995 2.05 -31.66 14.62
C GLY A 995 3.31 -32.30 14.02
N SER A 996 4.51 -31.78 14.27
CA SER A 996 5.78 -32.29 13.72
C SER A 996 6.45 -33.29 14.67
N PRO A 997 6.72 -34.54 14.25
CA PRO A 997 7.44 -35.54 15.05
C PRO A 997 8.83 -35.10 15.49
N LEU A 998 9.50 -34.26 14.70
CA LEU A 998 10.86 -33.75 14.98
C LEU A 998 10.90 -32.92 16.28
N TYR A 999 10.00 -31.93 16.41
CA TYR A 999 9.92 -31.11 17.62
C TYR A 999 9.38 -31.92 18.80
N VAL A 1000 8.40 -32.81 18.58
CA VAL A 1000 7.89 -33.70 19.64
C VAL A 1000 9.02 -34.56 20.23
N MET A 1001 9.83 -35.22 19.39
CA MET A 1001 11.00 -35.99 19.82
C MET A 1001 12.00 -35.16 20.63
N LYS A 1002 12.48 -34.02 20.08
CA LYS A 1002 13.50 -33.20 20.75
C LYS A 1002 12.99 -32.63 22.09
N THR A 1003 11.74 -32.19 22.16
CA THR A 1003 11.13 -31.60 23.38
C THR A 1003 10.81 -32.65 24.47
N GLN A 1004 10.28 -33.82 24.10
CA GLN A 1004 10.01 -34.90 25.08
C GLN A 1004 11.29 -35.43 25.74
N SER A 1005 12.44 -35.37 25.07
CA SER A 1005 13.74 -35.77 25.66
C SER A 1005 14.08 -34.94 26.92
N VAL A 1006 13.70 -33.66 26.93
CA VAL A 1006 13.89 -32.77 28.09
C VAL A 1006 12.84 -33.06 29.17
N LEU A 1007 11.60 -33.37 28.81
CA LEU A 1007 10.57 -33.77 29.77
C LEU A 1007 10.94 -35.06 30.54
N GLY A 1008 11.43 -36.07 29.84
CA GLY A 1008 11.99 -37.29 30.47
C GLY A 1008 13.20 -36.99 31.37
N THR A 1009 14.03 -36.00 30.99
CA THR A 1009 15.13 -35.51 31.83
C THR A 1009 14.60 -34.79 33.09
N ALA A 1010 13.54 -33.99 32.97
CA ALA A 1010 12.89 -33.29 34.09
C ALA A 1010 12.34 -34.28 35.12
N TYR A 1011 11.61 -35.31 34.65
CA TYR A 1011 11.12 -36.39 35.51
C TYR A 1011 12.25 -37.10 36.27
N ARG A 1012 13.42 -37.32 35.63
CA ARG A 1012 14.58 -37.93 36.30
C ARG A 1012 15.14 -37.03 37.40
N HIS A 1013 15.28 -35.73 37.15
CA HIS A 1013 15.75 -34.76 38.16
C HIS A 1013 14.76 -34.57 39.32
N LEU A 1014 13.46 -34.71 39.07
CA LEU A 1014 12.39 -34.69 40.08
C LEU A 1014 12.17 -36.03 40.79
N ASN A 1015 13.03 -37.03 40.58
CA ASN A 1015 12.90 -38.38 41.15
C ASN A 1015 11.58 -39.11 40.77
N ARG A 1016 10.91 -38.68 39.69
CA ARG A 1016 9.75 -39.35 39.05
C ARG A 1016 10.26 -40.48 38.13
N LEU A 1017 11.12 -41.34 38.67
CA LEU A 1017 12.04 -42.16 37.86
C LEU A 1017 11.35 -43.16 36.92
N ASN A 1018 10.22 -43.76 37.31
CA ASN A 1018 9.45 -44.66 36.45
C ASN A 1018 8.88 -43.93 35.22
N GLU A 1019 8.41 -42.70 35.40
CA GLU A 1019 7.88 -41.85 34.33
C GLU A 1019 9.02 -41.38 33.41
N ALA A 1020 10.18 -41.06 33.99
CA ALA A 1020 11.40 -40.75 33.24
C ALA A 1020 11.84 -41.91 32.33
N VAL A 1021 11.86 -43.15 32.83
CA VAL A 1021 12.20 -44.33 32.03
C VAL A 1021 11.18 -44.55 30.91
N ILE A 1022 9.88 -44.50 31.19
CA ILE A 1022 8.84 -44.71 30.17
C ILE A 1022 8.95 -43.65 29.05
N GLU A 1023 9.10 -42.38 29.40
CA GLU A 1023 9.21 -41.30 28.42
C GLU A 1023 10.49 -41.43 27.59
N LEU A 1024 11.64 -41.68 28.22
CA LEU A 1024 12.92 -41.81 27.54
C LEU A 1024 13.04 -43.10 26.70
N GLU A 1025 12.40 -44.21 27.10
CA GLU A 1025 12.29 -45.42 26.25
C GLU A 1025 11.48 -45.14 24.99
N ASN A 1026 10.31 -44.48 25.12
CA ASN A 1026 9.46 -44.12 23.97
C ASN A 1026 10.21 -43.18 23.00
N VAL A 1027 10.85 -42.13 23.52
CA VAL A 1027 11.55 -41.13 22.71
C VAL A 1027 12.82 -41.70 22.07
N GLN A 1028 13.56 -42.60 22.74
CA GLN A 1028 14.70 -43.31 22.15
C GLN A 1028 14.28 -44.18 20.96
N VAL A 1029 13.17 -44.93 21.10
CA VAL A 1029 12.65 -45.76 20.00
C VAL A 1029 12.19 -44.90 18.83
N ASN A 1030 11.57 -43.74 19.08
CA ASN A 1030 11.20 -42.81 18.02
C ASN A 1030 12.43 -42.23 17.29
N ALA A 1031 13.43 -41.73 18.02
CA ALA A 1031 14.67 -41.20 17.43
C ALA A 1031 15.39 -42.24 16.57
N HIS A 1032 15.50 -43.48 17.08
CA HIS A 1032 16.09 -44.60 16.36
C HIS A 1032 15.34 -44.93 15.05
N ASN A 1033 14.00 -45.04 15.13
CA ASN A 1033 13.16 -45.35 13.97
C ASN A 1033 13.13 -44.22 12.92
N MET A 1034 13.37 -42.97 13.32
CA MET A 1034 13.47 -41.80 12.44
C MET A 1034 14.89 -41.58 11.90
N GLY A 1035 15.91 -42.27 12.44
CA GLY A 1035 17.32 -42.15 12.05
C GLY A 1035 18.07 -40.94 12.62
N PHE A 1036 17.58 -40.33 13.71
CA PHE A 1036 18.21 -39.18 14.35
C PHE A 1036 19.26 -39.63 15.37
N THR A 1037 20.38 -40.16 14.88
CA THR A 1037 21.51 -40.67 15.67
C THR A 1037 22.02 -39.66 16.70
N ALA A 1038 22.14 -38.39 16.32
CA ALA A 1038 22.65 -37.33 17.20
C ALA A 1038 21.74 -37.11 18.42
N ASP A 1039 20.41 -37.07 18.23
CA ASP A 1039 19.46 -37.03 19.34
C ASP A 1039 19.42 -38.36 20.10
N GLU A 1040 19.51 -39.51 19.42
CA GLU A 1040 19.50 -40.83 20.07
C GLU A 1040 20.65 -40.96 21.09
N VAL A 1041 21.85 -40.46 20.76
CA VAL A 1041 22.99 -40.36 21.68
C VAL A 1041 22.65 -39.52 22.93
N MET A 1042 22.00 -38.37 22.76
CA MET A 1042 21.59 -37.50 23.87
C MET A 1042 20.52 -38.16 24.76
N ILE A 1043 19.54 -38.84 24.15
CA ILE A 1043 18.45 -39.54 24.85
C ILE A 1043 18.97 -40.77 25.59
N LEU A 1044 19.82 -41.60 24.95
CA LEU A 1044 20.43 -42.79 25.53
C LEU A 1044 21.21 -42.45 26.81
N TYR A 1045 21.96 -41.35 26.82
CA TYR A 1045 22.65 -40.86 28.02
C TYR A 1045 21.70 -40.65 29.21
N GLN A 1046 20.54 -40.01 28.99
CA GLN A 1046 19.55 -39.79 30.04
C GLN A 1046 18.83 -41.07 30.45
N LEU A 1047 18.54 -41.97 29.50
CA LEU A 1047 17.90 -43.26 29.74
C LEU A 1047 18.78 -44.20 30.57
N ILE A 1048 20.08 -44.27 30.26
CA ILE A 1048 21.04 -45.07 31.04
C ILE A 1048 21.15 -44.53 32.47
N ARG A 1049 21.15 -43.20 32.65
CA ARG A 1049 21.04 -42.60 33.98
C ARG A 1049 19.75 -42.99 34.69
N ALA A 1050 18.60 -42.91 34.02
CA ALA A 1050 17.31 -43.28 34.61
C ALA A 1050 17.29 -44.76 35.06
N TYR A 1051 17.85 -45.68 34.28
CA TYR A 1051 18.02 -47.08 34.67
C TYR A 1051 18.95 -47.26 35.88
N ILE A 1052 20.09 -46.54 35.95
CA ILE A 1052 20.98 -46.57 37.11
C ILE A 1052 20.28 -46.03 38.36
N ASP A 1053 19.55 -44.91 38.22
CA ASP A 1053 18.80 -44.27 39.31
C ASP A 1053 17.70 -45.23 39.86
N ILE A 1054 17.14 -46.15 39.06
CA ILE A 1054 16.20 -47.22 39.51
C ILE A 1054 16.85 -48.61 39.75
N ASN A 1055 18.18 -48.73 39.70
CA ASN A 1055 18.92 -49.99 39.88
C ASN A 1055 18.66 -51.09 38.81
N GLU A 1056 18.26 -50.71 37.59
CA GLU A 1056 18.11 -51.60 36.42
C GLU A 1056 19.46 -51.78 35.68
N TRP A 1057 20.46 -52.27 36.42
CA TRP A 1057 21.87 -52.30 36.00
C TRP A 1057 22.12 -53.06 34.69
N ASP A 1058 21.41 -54.15 34.41
CA ASP A 1058 21.53 -54.89 33.15
C ASP A 1058 20.98 -54.08 31.95
N LYS A 1059 19.89 -53.33 32.13
CA LYS A 1059 19.34 -52.44 31.08
C LYS A 1059 20.31 -51.29 30.80
N ALA A 1060 20.85 -50.67 31.86
CA ALA A 1060 21.87 -49.63 31.76
C ALA A 1060 23.11 -50.14 30.98
N LYS A 1061 23.63 -51.32 31.33
CA LYS A 1061 24.77 -51.95 30.66
C LYS A 1061 24.49 -52.24 29.17
N ASN A 1062 23.33 -52.79 28.85
CA ASN A 1062 22.96 -53.12 27.47
C ASN A 1062 22.80 -51.87 26.59
N ARG A 1063 22.25 -50.76 27.11
CA ARG A 1063 22.14 -49.50 26.35
C ARG A 1063 23.44 -48.72 26.26
N LEU A 1064 24.34 -48.85 27.23
CA LEU A 1064 25.64 -48.15 27.22
C LEU A 1064 26.51 -48.53 26.01
N THR A 1065 26.51 -49.81 25.62
CA THR A 1065 27.23 -50.26 24.41
C THR A 1065 26.78 -49.50 23.16
N ASN A 1066 25.47 -49.25 23.03
CA ASN A 1066 24.92 -48.48 21.92
C ASN A 1066 25.31 -47.00 22.03
N LEU A 1067 25.22 -46.39 23.23
CA LEU A 1067 25.61 -45.00 23.46
C LEU A 1067 27.05 -44.75 23.02
N LEU A 1068 27.99 -45.59 23.47
CA LEU A 1068 29.40 -45.46 23.12
C LEU A 1068 29.64 -45.68 21.63
N ALA A 1069 29.06 -46.72 21.03
CA ALA A 1069 29.23 -47.00 19.60
C ALA A 1069 28.71 -45.86 18.70
N LEU A 1070 27.55 -45.28 19.01
CA LEU A 1070 27.00 -44.16 18.24
C LEU A 1070 27.77 -42.85 18.49
N ALA A 1071 28.17 -42.57 19.73
CA ALA A 1071 28.92 -41.35 20.07
C ALA A 1071 30.35 -41.36 19.53
N GLU A 1072 31.04 -42.51 19.54
CA GLU A 1072 32.37 -42.66 18.91
C GLU A 1072 32.27 -42.63 17.37
N ALA A 1073 31.22 -43.19 16.77
CA ALA A 1073 31.01 -43.12 15.32
C ALA A 1073 30.64 -41.71 14.81
N SER A 1074 29.97 -40.90 15.64
CA SER A 1074 29.52 -39.54 15.29
C SER A 1074 30.46 -38.43 15.79
N ASP A 1075 31.63 -38.79 16.35
CA ASP A 1075 32.59 -37.87 16.99
C ASP A 1075 31.98 -36.92 18.04
N MET A 1076 30.92 -37.37 18.72
CA MET A 1076 30.25 -36.62 19.79
C MET A 1076 31.03 -36.76 21.09
N ARG A 1077 32.24 -36.19 21.14
CA ARG A 1077 33.25 -36.35 22.21
C ARG A 1077 32.70 -36.07 23.62
N GLU A 1078 31.82 -35.07 23.75
CA GLU A 1078 31.05 -34.77 24.96
C GLU A 1078 30.27 -36.00 25.48
N PHE A 1079 29.65 -36.76 24.58
CA PHE A 1079 28.88 -37.97 24.90
C PHE A 1079 29.74 -39.23 24.99
N VAL A 1080 30.91 -39.28 24.32
CA VAL A 1080 31.94 -40.31 24.59
C VAL A 1080 32.45 -40.18 26.04
N ALA A 1081 32.77 -38.97 26.50
CA ALA A 1081 33.17 -38.74 27.89
C ALA A 1081 32.05 -39.11 28.90
N ARG A 1082 30.80 -38.71 28.62
CA ARG A 1082 29.63 -39.10 29.42
C ARG A 1082 29.38 -40.62 29.41
N GLY A 1083 29.61 -41.30 28.30
CA GLY A 1083 29.49 -42.76 28.17
C GLY A 1083 30.55 -43.49 29.00
N LEU A 1084 31.82 -43.09 28.90
CA LEU A 1084 32.92 -43.66 29.68
C LEU A 1084 32.75 -43.41 31.19
N TRP A 1085 32.19 -42.27 31.57
CA TRP A 1085 31.76 -41.98 32.95
C TRP A 1085 30.68 -42.96 33.44
N LEU A 1086 29.67 -43.27 32.63
CA LEU A 1086 28.65 -44.28 32.93
C LEU A 1086 29.22 -45.70 32.96
N GLN A 1087 30.19 -46.02 32.10
CA GLN A 1087 30.92 -47.30 32.15
C GLN A 1087 31.65 -47.46 33.48
N SER A 1088 32.33 -46.42 33.96
CA SER A 1088 32.99 -46.45 35.26
C SER A 1088 32.00 -46.73 36.40
N ILE A 1089 30.82 -46.11 36.40
CA ILE A 1089 29.76 -46.37 37.39
C ILE A 1089 29.34 -47.86 37.37
N LEU A 1090 29.11 -48.42 36.19
CA LEU A 1090 28.73 -49.82 36.01
C LEU A 1090 29.84 -50.81 36.41
N ALA A 1091 31.09 -50.52 36.05
CA ALA A 1091 32.25 -51.32 36.45
C ALA A 1091 32.44 -51.30 37.98
N THR A 1092 32.24 -50.13 38.61
CA THR A 1092 32.31 -49.97 40.08
C THR A 1092 31.23 -50.77 40.78
N HIS A 1093 29.99 -50.77 40.27
CA HIS A 1093 28.91 -51.60 40.82
C HIS A 1093 29.25 -53.10 40.78
N ASN A 1094 29.88 -53.54 39.69
CA ASN A 1094 30.36 -54.91 39.51
C ASN A 1094 31.71 -55.21 40.23
N GLN A 1095 32.23 -54.27 41.04
CA GLN A 1095 33.51 -54.36 41.75
C GLN A 1095 34.74 -54.56 40.83
N ASN A 1096 34.61 -54.27 39.54
CA ASN A 1096 35.71 -54.32 38.58
C ASN A 1096 36.47 -52.98 38.56
N TYR A 1097 37.27 -52.75 39.61
CA TYR A 1097 37.89 -51.44 39.83
C TYR A 1097 38.95 -51.08 38.77
N ASP A 1098 39.63 -52.05 38.16
CA ASP A 1098 40.61 -51.78 37.10
C ASP A 1098 39.91 -51.17 35.86
N GLU A 1099 38.82 -51.79 35.39
CA GLU A 1099 37.97 -51.23 34.32
C GLU A 1099 37.37 -49.88 34.72
N ALA A 1100 36.93 -49.74 35.99
CA ALA A 1100 36.36 -48.49 36.48
C ALA A 1100 37.37 -47.33 36.49
N ILE A 1101 38.65 -47.62 36.78
CA ILE A 1101 39.76 -46.66 36.74
C ILE A 1101 40.17 -46.34 35.30
N GLU A 1102 40.26 -47.34 34.42
CA GLU A 1102 40.57 -47.12 33.00
C GLU A 1102 39.49 -46.24 32.34
N ALA A 1103 38.22 -46.61 32.49
CA ALA A 1103 37.09 -45.88 31.92
C ALA A 1103 37.01 -44.43 32.43
N ILE A 1104 37.16 -44.19 33.74
CA ILE A 1104 37.09 -42.82 34.28
C ILE A 1104 38.31 -41.98 33.91
N SER A 1105 39.48 -42.60 33.73
CA SER A 1105 40.69 -41.90 33.27
C SER A 1105 40.54 -41.45 31.81
N ARG A 1106 40.04 -42.33 30.94
CA ARG A 1106 39.71 -42.00 29.54
C ARG A 1106 38.60 -40.94 29.47
N ALA A 1107 37.56 -41.04 30.31
CA ALA A 1107 36.50 -40.03 30.41
C ALA A 1107 37.06 -38.65 30.79
N ALA A 1108 37.94 -38.59 31.80
CA ALA A 1108 38.56 -37.36 32.27
C ALA A 1108 39.49 -36.72 31.22
N GLN A 1109 40.19 -37.54 30.43
CA GLN A 1109 40.99 -37.05 29.30
C GLN A 1109 40.09 -36.39 28.24
N VAL A 1110 39.08 -37.11 27.72
CA VAL A 1110 38.20 -36.58 26.65
C VAL A 1110 37.47 -35.31 27.10
N ALA A 1111 36.95 -35.29 28.34
CA ALA A 1111 36.28 -34.09 28.88
C ALA A 1111 37.23 -32.90 29.11
N HIS A 1112 38.54 -33.12 29.23
CA HIS A 1112 39.55 -32.07 29.27
C HIS A 1112 39.88 -31.56 27.86
N GLU A 1113 40.03 -32.46 26.89
CA GLU A 1113 40.27 -32.14 25.48
C GLU A 1113 39.14 -31.30 24.85
N THR A 1114 37.88 -31.51 25.27
CA THR A 1114 36.72 -30.68 24.84
C THR A 1114 36.49 -29.42 25.68
N ASN A 1115 37.26 -29.19 26.75
CA ASN A 1115 37.02 -28.13 27.75
C ASN A 1115 35.60 -28.18 28.40
N SER A 1116 34.96 -29.35 28.45
CA SER A 1116 33.59 -29.55 28.97
C SER A 1116 33.53 -29.53 30.50
N ARG A 1117 33.71 -28.36 31.14
CA ARG A 1117 33.73 -28.23 32.62
C ARG A 1117 32.51 -28.85 33.30
N LEU A 1118 31.33 -28.75 32.68
CA LEU A 1118 30.08 -29.33 33.20
C LEU A 1118 30.14 -30.86 33.35
N VAL A 1119 30.91 -31.55 32.51
CA VAL A 1119 31.13 -33.01 32.56
C VAL A 1119 32.36 -33.40 33.36
N GLN A 1120 33.41 -32.56 33.37
CA GLN A 1120 34.58 -32.77 34.24
C GLN A 1120 34.19 -32.86 35.73
N PHE A 1121 33.20 -32.07 36.18
CA PHE A 1121 32.72 -32.08 37.57
C PHE A 1121 32.18 -33.46 38.04
N PRO A 1122 31.12 -34.06 37.44
CA PRO A 1122 30.65 -35.39 37.81
C PRO A 1122 31.66 -36.51 37.52
N ILE A 1123 32.56 -36.32 36.57
CA ILE A 1123 33.69 -37.24 36.34
C ILE A 1123 34.63 -37.27 37.55
N GLN A 1124 35.13 -36.13 38.03
CA GLN A 1124 36.07 -36.12 39.16
C GLN A 1124 35.42 -36.61 40.46
N ILE A 1125 34.11 -36.38 40.66
CA ILE A 1125 33.35 -36.98 41.76
C ILE A 1125 33.36 -38.52 41.65
N GLN A 1126 33.13 -39.07 40.46
CA GLN A 1126 33.20 -40.51 40.26
C GLN A 1126 34.64 -41.04 40.38
N SER A 1127 35.66 -40.33 39.88
CA SER A 1127 37.07 -40.69 40.10
C SER A 1127 37.39 -40.82 41.59
N ALA A 1128 36.95 -39.87 42.41
CA ALA A 1128 37.14 -39.91 43.86
C ALA A 1128 36.47 -41.14 44.49
N TYR A 1129 35.24 -41.46 44.08
CA TYR A 1129 34.52 -42.65 44.53
C TYR A 1129 35.24 -43.95 44.13
N VAL A 1130 35.67 -44.08 42.87
CA VAL A 1130 36.36 -45.28 42.38
C VAL A 1130 37.69 -45.48 43.11
N TYR A 1131 38.51 -44.44 43.24
CA TYR A 1131 39.77 -44.55 43.96
C TYR A 1131 39.58 -44.84 45.45
N GLN A 1132 38.49 -44.37 46.07
CA GLN A 1132 38.11 -44.73 47.44
C GLN A 1132 37.73 -46.22 47.55
N CYS A 1133 36.92 -46.75 46.63
CA CYS A 1133 36.54 -48.17 46.60
C CYS A 1133 37.73 -49.10 46.27
N ALA A 1134 38.71 -48.61 45.51
CA ALA A 1134 39.96 -49.30 45.19
C ALA A 1134 41.10 -49.08 46.21
N GLU A 1135 40.77 -48.56 47.41
CA GLU A 1135 41.69 -48.25 48.53
C GLU A 1135 42.83 -47.26 48.21
N ASN A 1136 42.84 -46.64 47.02
CA ASN A 1136 43.79 -45.60 46.60
C ASN A 1136 43.39 -44.22 47.16
N LEU A 1137 43.52 -44.05 48.47
CA LEU A 1137 43.14 -42.84 49.20
C LEU A 1137 43.89 -41.58 48.73
N THR A 1138 45.10 -41.71 48.18
CA THR A 1138 45.85 -40.58 47.63
C THR A 1138 45.20 -40.04 46.36
N ALA A 1139 44.94 -40.90 45.38
CA ALA A 1139 44.25 -40.50 44.14
C ALA A 1139 42.81 -40.04 44.41
N ALA A 1140 42.13 -40.62 45.41
CA ALA A 1140 40.82 -40.17 45.87
C ALA A 1140 40.86 -38.73 46.42
N ARG A 1141 41.87 -38.39 47.25
CA ARG A 1141 42.07 -37.02 47.77
C ARG A 1141 42.31 -36.01 46.66
N GLU A 1142 43.17 -36.34 45.70
CA GLU A 1142 43.40 -35.46 44.56
C GLU A 1142 42.13 -35.26 43.70
N ALA A 1143 41.36 -36.32 43.47
CA ALA A 1143 40.11 -36.24 42.71
C ALA A 1143 39.05 -35.39 43.43
N VAL A 1144 38.96 -35.46 44.76
CA VAL A 1144 38.13 -34.53 45.56
C VAL A 1144 38.59 -33.08 45.38
N VAL A 1145 39.90 -32.80 45.43
CA VAL A 1145 40.42 -31.44 45.23
C VAL A 1145 40.15 -30.94 43.81
N ARG A 1146 40.29 -31.77 42.78
CA ARG A 1146 39.94 -31.43 41.39
C ARG A 1146 38.43 -31.16 41.25
N ALA A 1147 37.57 -32.01 41.82
CA ALA A 1147 36.12 -31.81 41.83
C ALA A 1147 35.70 -30.51 42.54
N GLN A 1148 36.31 -30.19 43.70
CA GLN A 1148 36.07 -28.94 44.44
C GLN A 1148 36.56 -27.70 43.66
N THR A 1149 37.66 -27.81 42.93
CA THR A 1149 38.17 -26.72 42.07
C THR A 1149 37.16 -26.43 40.96
N ILE A 1150 36.74 -27.45 40.21
CA ILE A 1150 35.74 -27.31 39.13
C ILE A 1150 34.39 -26.82 39.69
N GLN A 1151 34.00 -27.25 40.89
CA GLN A 1151 32.80 -26.73 41.55
C GLN A 1151 32.90 -25.23 41.84
N GLY A 1152 34.07 -24.76 42.29
CA GLY A 1152 34.35 -23.34 42.50
C GLY A 1152 34.26 -22.55 41.20
N ASP A 1153 34.86 -23.07 40.12
CA ASP A 1153 34.81 -22.44 38.79
C ASP A 1153 33.36 -22.34 38.25
N LEU A 1154 32.56 -23.41 38.35
CA LEU A 1154 31.15 -23.40 37.97
C LEU A 1154 30.31 -22.42 38.83
N LEU A 1155 30.62 -22.30 40.13
CA LEU A 1155 29.96 -21.35 41.03
C LEU A 1155 30.34 -19.88 40.75
N ASN A 1156 31.49 -19.62 40.12
CA ASN A 1156 31.87 -18.28 39.67
C ASN A 1156 30.98 -17.80 38.51
N HIS A 1157 30.51 -18.71 37.65
CA HIS A 1157 29.57 -18.45 36.53
C HIS A 1157 28.09 -18.54 36.94
N LEU A 1158 27.79 -18.43 38.24
CA LEU A 1158 26.46 -18.18 38.78
C LEU A 1158 26.53 -16.91 39.63
N ALA A 1159 25.72 -15.89 39.35
CA ALA A 1159 25.66 -14.65 40.11
C ALA A 1159 24.62 -14.71 41.25
N SER A 1160 23.49 -15.38 41.03
CA SER A 1160 22.43 -15.51 42.03
C SER A 1160 22.86 -16.39 43.21
N ALA A 1161 22.73 -15.85 44.43
CA ALA A 1161 22.99 -16.59 45.67
C ALA A 1161 22.02 -17.77 45.88
N GLU A 1162 20.79 -17.66 45.38
CA GLU A 1162 19.78 -18.72 45.42
C GLU A 1162 20.16 -19.88 44.49
N ILE A 1163 20.56 -19.56 43.25
CA ILE A 1163 20.93 -20.57 42.24
C ILE A 1163 22.27 -21.23 42.58
N ARG A 1164 23.21 -20.47 43.18
CA ARG A 1164 24.39 -21.06 43.84
C ARG A 1164 23.99 -22.06 44.94
N GLN A 1165 22.96 -21.75 45.73
CA GLN A 1165 22.50 -22.62 46.79
C GLN A 1165 21.80 -23.88 46.25
N THR A 1166 20.95 -23.77 45.21
CA THR A 1166 20.33 -24.95 44.56
C THR A 1166 21.38 -25.85 43.92
N PHE A 1167 22.38 -25.27 43.24
CA PHE A 1167 23.50 -26.03 42.68
C PHE A 1167 24.35 -26.71 43.78
N LEU A 1168 24.55 -26.03 44.92
CA LEU A 1168 25.18 -26.60 46.11
C LEU A 1168 24.33 -27.64 46.85
N THR A 1169 23.05 -27.81 46.51
CA THR A 1169 22.17 -28.91 46.99
C THR A 1169 21.68 -29.81 45.85
N HIS A 1170 22.34 -29.76 44.69
CA HIS A 1170 22.11 -30.69 43.61
C HIS A 1170 22.87 -32.00 43.86
N SER A 1171 22.33 -33.13 43.37
CA SER A 1171 22.81 -34.50 43.61
C SER A 1171 24.35 -34.68 43.59
N TYR A 1172 25.04 -34.03 42.63
CA TYR A 1172 26.49 -34.09 42.52
C TYR A 1172 27.23 -33.36 43.66
N ALA A 1173 26.72 -32.23 44.12
CA ALA A 1173 27.31 -31.47 45.23
C ALA A 1173 27.18 -32.23 46.56
N ASP A 1174 26.04 -32.92 46.78
CA ASP A 1174 25.86 -33.80 47.94
C ASP A 1174 26.79 -35.02 47.88
N LYS A 1175 26.88 -35.71 46.73
CA LYS A 1175 27.79 -36.85 46.58
C LYS A 1175 29.27 -36.45 46.77
N LEU A 1176 29.66 -35.24 46.35
CA LEU A 1176 30.98 -34.69 46.64
C LEU A 1176 31.21 -34.45 48.14
N ARG A 1177 30.22 -33.91 48.87
CA ARG A 1177 30.30 -33.75 50.34
C ARG A 1177 30.47 -35.09 51.06
N GLU A 1178 29.70 -36.10 50.65
CA GLU A 1178 29.77 -37.47 51.20
C GLU A 1178 31.16 -38.08 51.03
N ILE A 1179 31.67 -38.12 49.79
CA ILE A 1179 32.98 -38.69 49.46
C ILE A 1179 34.10 -37.93 50.15
N ALA A 1180 34.06 -36.59 50.13
CA ALA A 1180 35.07 -35.76 50.79
C ALA A 1180 35.12 -36.03 52.31
N GLY A 1181 33.97 -36.20 52.96
CA GLY A 1181 33.90 -36.57 54.37
C GLY A 1181 34.51 -37.95 54.65
N ALA A 1182 34.14 -38.95 53.87
CA ALA A 1182 34.68 -40.31 54.03
C ALA A 1182 36.21 -40.33 53.84
N VAL A 1183 36.71 -39.77 52.74
CA VAL A 1183 38.14 -39.73 52.39
C VAL A 1183 38.97 -38.87 53.38
N ALA A 1184 38.37 -37.89 54.05
CA ALA A 1184 39.02 -37.11 55.11
C ALA A 1184 39.16 -37.86 56.44
N THR A 1185 38.26 -38.80 56.74
CA THR A 1185 38.28 -39.59 57.99
C THR A 1185 39.21 -40.81 57.97
N ALA A 1186 39.63 -41.25 56.77
CA ALA A 1186 40.57 -42.35 56.63
C ALA A 1186 42.00 -41.96 57.09
N PRO A 1187 42.69 -42.78 57.91
CA PRO A 1187 44.05 -42.50 58.34
C PRO A 1187 45.01 -42.43 57.15
N ALA A 1188 45.99 -41.52 57.21
CA ALA A 1188 47.09 -41.52 56.25
C ALA A 1188 48.04 -42.69 56.55
N SER A 1189 48.28 -43.52 55.52
CA SER A 1189 49.23 -44.64 55.50
C SER A 1189 50.66 -44.17 55.25
#